data_AF-A0A2U1W012-F1
#
_entry.id   AF-A0A2U1W012-F1
#
_cell.length_a   1.000
_cell.length_b   1.000
_cell.length_c   1.000
_cell.angle_alpha   90.00
_cell.angle_beta   90.00
_cell.angle_gamma   90.00
#
_symmetry.space_group_name_H-M   'P 1'
#
loop_
_entity.id
_entity.type
_entity.pdbx_description
1 polymer ?
#
loop_
_entity_poly.entity_id
_entity_poly.type
_entity_poly.pdbx_seq_one_letter_code
_entity_poly.pdbx_strand_id
1 'polypeptide(L)'
;MPADAAPTERGCSVMSTSPPAAARVQPVYDDSPIPYIHYFDVTFETLTTSLTEGSTADAVKVTTTFVKTTWNNIDVYDDSARTLSFSMPLQSTGRAGAGDFTIEGVTDNALTITGESVRTLRITALQDSDGNESGETIQLSGRSGTYSLSSTLYVNLTVSSSMSINIIDAPPLPPPTPTPSPITTIPGTDGAERLFGGTSAEMFSALGGDDTIEGGGGNDTIVGGSGNDTAILGRTGGSVTLHGVEFVTGDAGYDAVFLEDPSNALTILSGVEFLAGDTGVDTVTLGTGNGSIVLRGIETLVGSTGGDWVTIADGGSTMTVSGVETLRGGAGVDVVTLGGVGSTLIMAAVDVLTGSAGGDWITLSNLGSTMVVSGVETLRGGSTGADVVTLGGSGNTIIVAAIDTLSGSSGGDWVIFSNLGGAVTVSGVETLRGGAGFDSVRLGDGGNTLIVGGIEDLTGGTGADVVTLSHIGHSMTVAAVETLAGGLGAEWITLGMAGSTITVAGVETLRGGNGVDVVTLGGSGNAVLLARVEVLTGSAGGDWITLTDLGHTMTMTGVETLRGGSGMDVVTLGGLGNTIILAALEALTGSAGVDVVTLSNLGATMTASGVESLTGGAAADSITVSGGNVRFQGNGGADTLALQTGVGADRIVFAGTEDGGAPSVTAGFDVVTGFQAADDRIVVTGALCLAADDDSNGALAAATRTAGTVNLQNDELVVLTTAAAPLDNGDFAALRAALGAMAKTAIGADALVLASNGISTGLYWIVDGNGDGTIASGEVRLLAKFFGSPGLVAGSLALE
;
A
#
# COMPACT_ATOMS: atom_id res chain seq x y z
N MET A 1 21.99 -69.73 29.02
CA MET A 1 21.02 -70.81 28.73
C MET A 1 19.64 -70.19 28.67
N PRO A 2 18.78 -70.59 27.72
CA PRO A 2 19.00 -70.70 26.26
C PRO A 2 17.83 -69.98 25.53
N ALA A 3 17.82 -69.76 24.22
CA ALA A 3 17.58 -70.72 23.12
C ALA A 3 17.74 -69.91 21.80
N ASP A 4 18.48 -70.29 20.77
CA ASP A 4 18.51 -71.51 19.94
C ASP A 4 17.15 -71.99 19.42
N ALA A 5 16.88 -71.69 18.14
CA ALA A 5 16.17 -72.58 17.23
C ALA A 5 16.34 -72.12 15.75
N ALA A 6 17.19 -72.83 15.00
CA ALA A 6 16.99 -73.05 13.57
C ALA A 6 15.92 -74.15 13.36
N PRO A 7 15.28 -74.24 12.18
CA PRO A 7 15.69 -75.21 11.14
C PRO A 7 15.58 -74.64 9.70
N THR A 8 16.51 -74.89 8.76
CA THR A 8 16.54 -75.98 7.73
C THR A 8 15.16 -76.27 7.09
N GLU A 9 14.93 -76.35 5.77
CA GLU A 9 15.76 -76.90 4.68
C GLU A 9 15.03 -76.79 3.31
N ARG A 10 15.78 -76.98 2.18
CA ARG A 10 15.39 -77.29 0.76
C ARG A 10 15.26 -76.09 -0.20
N GLY A 11 15.95 -76.00 -1.35
CA GLY A 11 16.72 -76.99 -2.12
C GLY A 11 16.25 -77.02 -3.58
N CYS A 12 17.01 -76.38 -4.50
CA CYS A 12 17.15 -76.63 -5.97
C CYS A 12 17.82 -75.39 -6.61
N SER A 13 19.14 -75.33 -6.85
CA SER A 13 19.87 -75.78 -8.06
C SER A 13 19.42 -75.02 -9.34
N VAL A 14 20.26 -74.43 -10.22
CA VAL A 14 21.44 -74.98 -10.93
C VAL A 14 22.19 -73.83 -11.68
N MET A 15 23.55 -73.92 -11.69
CA MET A 15 24.60 -73.46 -12.65
C MET A 15 24.75 -71.98 -13.10
N SER A 16 25.93 -71.35 -12.91
CA SER A 16 27.20 -71.39 -13.70
C SER A 16 27.14 -70.51 -14.97
N THR A 17 28.10 -69.70 -15.40
CA THR A 17 29.58 -69.69 -15.35
C THR A 17 30.10 -68.30 -15.76
N SER A 18 31.37 -68.03 -15.44
CA SER A 18 32.28 -66.92 -15.79
C SER A 18 32.16 -66.22 -17.18
N PRO A 19 32.71 -64.99 -17.33
CA PRO A 19 32.54 -64.11 -18.50
C PRO A 19 33.60 -64.33 -19.60
N PRO A 20 33.40 -63.75 -20.81
CA PRO A 20 34.52 -63.38 -21.65
C PRO A 20 34.45 -61.95 -22.24
N ALA A 21 35.63 -61.32 -22.17
CA ALA A 21 36.34 -60.61 -23.24
C ALA A 21 35.89 -59.22 -23.73
N ALA A 22 36.83 -58.30 -23.56
CA ALA A 22 36.94 -57.00 -24.20
C ALA A 22 37.06 -57.08 -25.72
N ALA A 23 36.56 -56.06 -26.41
CA ALA A 23 36.97 -55.71 -27.77
C ALA A 23 37.30 -54.21 -27.83
N ARG A 24 38.52 -53.92 -28.29
CA ARG A 24 39.13 -52.61 -28.49
C ARG A 24 38.98 -52.23 -29.96
N VAL A 25 38.53 -51.02 -30.28
CA VAL A 25 38.68 -50.40 -31.61
C VAL A 25 39.11 -48.94 -31.43
N GLN A 26 40.17 -48.54 -32.14
CA GLN A 26 40.77 -47.19 -32.12
C GLN A 26 39.99 -46.18 -32.98
N PRO A 27 40.10 -44.86 -32.68
CA PRO A 27 39.32 -43.82 -33.35
C PRO A 27 39.93 -43.39 -34.70
N VAL A 28 39.04 -43.00 -35.62
CA VAL A 28 39.35 -42.22 -36.84
C VAL A 28 39.16 -40.74 -36.48
N TYR A 29 40.18 -39.93 -36.75
CA TYR A 29 40.16 -38.47 -36.61
C TYR A 29 39.33 -37.85 -37.74
N ASP A 30 38.41 -36.95 -37.42
CA ASP A 30 37.81 -35.99 -38.36
C ASP A 30 37.95 -34.57 -37.78
N ASP A 31 38.74 -33.76 -38.46
CA ASP A 31 39.00 -32.35 -38.19
C ASP A 31 37.95 -31.51 -38.93
N SER A 32 37.05 -30.79 -38.22
CA SER A 32 36.56 -29.44 -38.59
C SER A 32 35.46 -28.89 -37.66
N PRO A 33 35.30 -27.55 -37.57
CA PRO A 33 34.83 -26.84 -36.37
C PRO A 33 33.34 -26.50 -36.42
N ILE A 34 32.60 -26.78 -35.33
CA ILE A 34 31.28 -26.24 -35.02
C ILE A 34 30.99 -26.34 -33.49
N PRO A 35 30.18 -25.44 -32.91
CA PRO A 35 30.17 -25.14 -31.47
C PRO A 35 29.61 -26.28 -30.62
N TYR A 36 30.25 -26.57 -29.49
CA TYR A 36 29.83 -27.60 -28.54
C TYR A 36 28.61 -27.14 -27.74
N ILE A 37 27.51 -27.87 -27.90
CA ILE A 37 26.42 -27.96 -26.93
C ILE A 37 26.71 -29.24 -26.13
N HIS A 38 26.94 -29.12 -24.82
CA HIS A 38 27.14 -30.28 -23.96
C HIS A 38 25.81 -31.00 -23.71
N TYR A 39 25.74 -32.28 -24.07
CA TYR A 39 24.69 -33.20 -23.66
C TYR A 39 25.19 -34.00 -22.44
N PHE A 40 24.39 -34.10 -21.38
CA PHE A 40 24.67 -35.01 -20.26
C PHE A 40 23.89 -36.32 -20.44
N ASP A 41 24.58 -37.46 -20.38
CA ASP A 41 23.96 -38.79 -20.32
C ASP A 41 23.67 -39.18 -18.86
N VAL A 42 22.40 -39.43 -18.53
CA VAL A 42 22.02 -39.98 -17.21
C VAL A 42 21.69 -41.47 -17.36
N THR A 43 22.40 -42.33 -16.60
CA THR A 43 22.13 -43.78 -16.54
C THR A 43 21.45 -44.14 -15.22
N PHE A 44 20.37 -44.92 -15.29
CA PHE A 44 19.55 -45.36 -14.15
C PHE A 44 19.57 -46.89 -14.04
N GLU A 45 19.75 -47.44 -12.83
CA GLU A 45 19.90 -48.89 -12.64
C GLU A 45 18.64 -49.64 -12.21
N THR A 46 17.58 -49.00 -11.70
CA THR A 46 16.34 -49.74 -11.37
C THR A 46 15.08 -48.88 -11.43
N LEU A 47 14.06 -49.41 -12.10
CA LEU A 47 12.74 -48.81 -12.28
C LEU A 47 11.73 -49.62 -11.44
N THR A 48 10.94 -48.93 -10.61
CA THR A 48 9.75 -49.55 -10.01
C THR A 48 8.53 -48.69 -10.31
N THR A 49 7.60 -49.26 -11.07
CA THR A 49 6.33 -48.66 -11.46
C THR A 49 5.19 -49.34 -10.70
N SER A 50 4.30 -48.55 -10.11
CA SER A 50 3.06 -49.06 -9.51
C SER A 50 1.84 -48.33 -10.07
N LEU A 51 0.77 -49.09 -10.30
CA LEU A 51 -0.53 -48.61 -10.77
C LEU A 51 -1.51 -48.58 -9.61
N THR A 52 -2.25 -47.48 -9.45
CA THR A 52 -3.42 -47.44 -8.56
C THR A 52 -4.59 -46.84 -9.34
N GLU A 53 -5.72 -47.56 -9.40
CA GLU A 53 -6.94 -47.06 -10.05
C GLU A 53 -7.51 -45.88 -9.24
N GLY A 54 -7.64 -44.72 -9.88
CA GLY A 54 -8.34 -43.57 -9.33
C GLY A 54 -9.86 -43.74 -9.45
N SER A 55 -10.63 -43.21 -8.50
CA SER A 55 -12.08 -43.44 -8.38
C SER A 55 -12.97 -42.72 -9.41
N THR A 56 -12.42 -42.24 -10.53
CA THR A 56 -13.16 -41.66 -11.65
C THR A 56 -12.66 -42.30 -12.95
N ALA A 57 -13.59 -42.72 -13.80
CA ALA A 57 -13.38 -43.61 -14.96
C ALA A 57 -12.33 -43.17 -16.01
N ASP A 58 -11.68 -42.00 -15.85
CA ASP A 58 -10.70 -41.45 -16.78
C ASP A 58 -9.31 -41.16 -16.16
N ALA A 59 -8.99 -41.66 -14.96
CA ALA A 59 -7.68 -41.38 -14.33
C ALA A 59 -6.95 -42.65 -13.86
N VAL A 60 -5.97 -43.09 -14.66
CA VAL A 60 -4.94 -44.06 -14.23
C VAL A 60 -3.76 -43.29 -13.65
N LYS A 61 -3.45 -43.51 -12.38
CA LYS A 61 -2.28 -42.92 -11.72
C LYS A 61 -1.10 -43.89 -11.85
N VAL A 62 -0.09 -43.49 -12.62
CA VAL A 62 1.18 -44.22 -12.72
C VAL A 62 2.19 -43.52 -11.82
N THR A 63 2.71 -44.25 -10.84
CA THR A 63 3.79 -43.75 -9.98
C THR A 63 5.06 -44.49 -10.35
N THR A 64 6.06 -43.73 -10.82
CA THR A 64 7.38 -44.25 -11.16
C THR A 64 8.36 -43.76 -10.10
N THR A 65 8.95 -44.71 -9.36
CA THR A 65 9.92 -44.41 -8.30
C THR A 65 11.31 -44.78 -8.78
N PHE A 66 12.23 -43.83 -8.74
CA PHE A 66 13.64 -44.03 -9.02
C PHE A 66 14.39 -44.21 -7.70
N VAL A 67 15.14 -45.30 -7.55
CA VAL A 67 15.99 -45.53 -6.37
C VAL A 67 17.44 -45.64 -6.84
N LYS A 68 18.32 -44.79 -6.27
CA LYS A 68 19.78 -44.82 -6.52
C LYS A 68 20.51 -45.14 -5.22
N THR A 69 21.52 -46.00 -5.28
CA THR A 69 22.19 -46.55 -4.09
C THR A 69 23.53 -45.89 -3.73
N THR A 70 24.06 -44.96 -4.53
CA THR A 70 25.28 -44.19 -4.17
C THR A 70 25.21 -42.75 -4.64
N TRP A 71 25.50 -41.82 -3.72
CA TRP A 71 25.62 -40.38 -3.95
C TRP A 71 27.10 -39.98 -3.92
N ASN A 72 27.50 -39.13 -4.86
CA ASN A 72 28.60 -38.16 -4.68
C ASN A 72 28.11 -36.85 -5.33
N ASN A 73 28.21 -35.74 -4.59
CA ASN A 73 27.98 -34.33 -4.96
C ASN A 73 26.62 -33.96 -5.60
N ILE A 74 25.55 -34.04 -4.82
CA ILE A 74 24.35 -33.22 -5.00
C ILE A 74 23.79 -32.95 -3.59
N ASP A 75 23.83 -31.71 -3.13
CA ASP A 75 23.06 -31.27 -1.96
C ASP A 75 21.69 -30.72 -2.41
N VAL A 76 20.63 -31.47 -2.08
CA VAL A 76 19.25 -30.97 -2.09
C VAL A 76 18.94 -30.59 -0.65
N TYR A 77 18.52 -29.35 -0.41
CA TYR A 77 18.18 -28.86 0.93
C TYR A 77 16.79 -29.38 1.38
N ASP A 78 16.69 -30.69 1.63
CA ASP A 78 15.75 -31.36 2.54
C ASP A 78 16.27 -32.78 2.86
N ASP A 79 16.90 -32.95 4.02
CA ASP A 79 17.57 -34.20 4.46
C ASP A 79 16.59 -35.26 5.04
N SER A 80 15.30 -35.22 4.70
CA SER A 80 14.31 -36.13 5.31
C SER A 80 13.74 -37.21 4.38
N ALA A 81 13.87 -37.10 3.06
CA ALA A 81 13.38 -38.13 2.13
C ALA A 81 14.30 -38.32 0.93
N ARG A 82 15.15 -39.35 0.96
CA ARG A 82 16.10 -39.72 -0.11
C ARG A 82 15.43 -40.27 -1.39
N THR A 83 14.37 -39.64 -1.89
CA THR A 83 13.58 -40.11 -3.04
C THR A 83 13.06 -38.94 -3.89
N LEU A 84 13.41 -38.89 -5.18
CA LEU A 84 12.79 -37.99 -6.16
C LEU A 84 11.59 -38.71 -6.78
N SER A 85 10.36 -38.25 -6.49
CA SER A 85 9.12 -38.91 -6.93
C SER A 85 8.29 -37.99 -7.80
N PHE A 86 7.89 -38.45 -8.99
CA PHE A 86 6.94 -37.73 -9.85
C PHE A 86 5.59 -38.47 -9.84
N SER A 87 4.50 -37.74 -9.63
CA SER A 87 3.14 -38.26 -9.68
C SER A 87 2.38 -37.58 -10.81
N MET A 88 1.94 -38.35 -11.81
CA MET A 88 1.30 -37.81 -13.02
C MET A 88 -0.16 -38.26 -13.13
N PRO A 89 -1.14 -37.33 -13.05
CA PRO A 89 -2.51 -37.60 -13.48
C PRO A 89 -2.68 -37.30 -14.97
N LEU A 90 -3.18 -38.27 -15.73
CA LEU A 90 -3.59 -38.08 -17.13
C LEU A 90 -5.02 -37.54 -17.15
N GLN A 91 -5.23 -36.32 -17.67
CA GLN A 91 -6.56 -35.82 -18.04
C GLN A 91 -6.59 -35.45 -19.52
N SER A 92 -7.52 -36.05 -20.28
CA SER A 92 -7.76 -35.65 -21.67
C SER A 92 -8.76 -34.49 -21.73
N THR A 93 -8.32 -33.30 -22.18
CA THR A 93 -9.26 -32.21 -22.50
C THR A 93 -9.43 -32.08 -24.02
N GLY A 94 -10.50 -32.69 -24.54
CA GLY A 94 -10.94 -32.53 -25.94
C GLY A 94 -12.15 -33.41 -26.24
N ARG A 95 -13.22 -32.82 -26.80
CA ARG A 95 -14.49 -33.51 -27.12
C ARG A 95 -14.24 -34.77 -27.97
N ALA A 96 -14.66 -35.91 -27.42
CA ALA A 96 -14.55 -37.24 -28.01
C ALA A 96 -15.29 -37.37 -29.35
N GLY A 97 -14.53 -37.57 -30.44
CA GLY A 97 -14.95 -38.44 -31.53
C GLY A 97 -14.44 -39.85 -31.21
N ALA A 98 -15.29 -40.87 -31.37
CA ALA A 98 -14.93 -42.24 -31.04
C ALA A 98 -13.77 -42.76 -31.92
N GLY A 99 -12.62 -43.07 -31.31
CA GLY A 99 -11.53 -43.85 -31.93
C GLY A 99 -10.11 -43.28 -31.90
N ASP A 100 -9.81 -42.21 -31.15
CA ASP A 100 -8.58 -41.43 -31.41
C ASP A 100 -7.26 -41.91 -30.77
N PHE A 101 -7.24 -42.62 -29.63
CA PHE A 101 -6.07 -43.41 -29.20
C PHE A 101 -6.41 -44.43 -28.09
N THR A 102 -5.66 -45.53 -28.02
CA THR A 102 -5.77 -46.53 -26.93
C THR A 102 -4.38 -46.84 -26.38
N ILE A 103 -4.19 -46.78 -25.05
CA ILE A 103 -3.00 -47.32 -24.38
C ILE A 103 -3.30 -48.77 -24.03
N GLU A 104 -2.74 -49.71 -24.81
CA GLU A 104 -3.06 -51.13 -24.65
C GLU A 104 -2.20 -51.84 -23.58
N GLY A 105 -1.15 -51.19 -23.08
CA GLY A 105 -0.37 -51.70 -21.94
C GLY A 105 0.97 -51.01 -21.74
N VAL A 106 1.43 -51.01 -20.49
CA VAL A 106 2.80 -50.66 -20.08
C VAL A 106 3.42 -51.91 -19.49
N THR A 107 4.57 -52.31 -20.00
CA THR A 107 5.42 -53.35 -19.39
C THR A 107 6.76 -52.72 -19.03
N ASP A 108 7.56 -53.38 -18.20
CA ASP A 108 8.81 -52.83 -17.65
C ASP A 108 9.75 -52.22 -18.72
N ASN A 109 9.64 -52.61 -20.00
CA ASN A 109 10.54 -52.17 -21.06
C ASN A 109 9.87 -51.62 -22.36
N ALA A 110 8.55 -51.34 -22.39
CA ALA A 110 7.89 -50.84 -23.60
C ALA A 110 6.59 -50.06 -23.35
N LEU A 111 6.37 -49.01 -24.17
CA LEU A 111 5.13 -48.24 -24.26
C LEU A 111 4.56 -48.36 -25.69
N THR A 112 3.30 -48.80 -25.80
CA THR A 112 2.62 -48.99 -27.09
C THR A 112 1.46 -48.01 -27.24
N ILE A 113 1.46 -47.23 -28.33
CA ILE A 113 0.42 -46.25 -28.66
C ILE A 113 -0.06 -46.48 -30.10
N THR A 114 -1.37 -46.60 -30.32
CA THR A 114 -1.98 -46.78 -31.67
C THR A 114 -2.99 -45.67 -31.99
N GLY A 115 -2.92 -45.09 -33.20
CA GLY A 115 -3.82 -44.04 -33.71
C GLY A 115 -3.32 -43.38 -35.01
N GLU A 116 -4.23 -42.95 -35.91
CA GLU A 116 -3.90 -42.59 -37.32
C GLU A 116 -3.55 -41.10 -37.60
N SER A 117 -3.25 -40.24 -36.61
CA SER A 117 -2.86 -38.86 -36.92
C SER A 117 -1.91 -38.22 -35.90
N VAL A 118 -0.97 -37.41 -36.40
CA VAL A 118 -0.05 -36.59 -35.60
C VAL A 118 -0.85 -35.51 -34.87
N ARG A 119 -0.99 -35.60 -33.54
CA ARG A 119 -1.51 -34.53 -32.68
C ARG A 119 -0.81 -34.46 -31.32
N THR A 120 -0.90 -33.29 -30.73
CA THR A 120 -0.22 -32.79 -29.53
C THR A 120 -0.69 -33.50 -28.26
N LEU A 121 0.21 -34.20 -27.55
CA LEU A 121 -0.01 -34.56 -26.15
C LEU A 121 0.11 -33.28 -25.30
N ARG A 122 -0.82 -33.05 -24.37
CA ARG A 122 -0.75 -31.94 -23.41
C ARG A 122 -0.48 -32.53 -22.03
N ILE A 123 0.72 -32.31 -21.52
CA ILE A 123 1.09 -32.73 -20.17
C ILE A 123 0.96 -31.49 -19.30
N THR A 124 0.17 -31.58 -18.23
CA THR A 124 0.13 -30.57 -17.17
C THR A 124 0.84 -31.19 -15.97
N ALA A 125 2.00 -30.67 -15.58
CA ALA A 125 2.60 -31.03 -14.30
C ALA A 125 1.68 -30.50 -13.18
N LEU A 126 1.35 -31.32 -12.19
CA LEU A 126 0.70 -30.85 -10.97
C LEU A 126 1.63 -31.03 -9.78
N GLN A 127 1.78 -29.93 -9.04
CA GLN A 127 2.24 -29.74 -7.67
C GLN A 127 3.63 -30.28 -7.28
N ASP A 128 4.47 -29.36 -6.82
CA ASP A 128 5.55 -29.67 -5.89
C ASP A 128 4.97 -30.04 -4.50
N SER A 129 5.84 -30.43 -3.57
CA SER A 129 5.46 -30.85 -2.20
C SER A 129 4.74 -29.76 -1.38
N ASP A 130 4.71 -28.52 -1.86
CA ASP A 130 4.10 -27.37 -1.18
C ASP A 130 2.75 -26.95 -1.78
N GLY A 131 2.31 -27.62 -2.86
CA GLY A 131 0.97 -27.48 -3.42
C GLY A 131 0.81 -26.40 -4.50
N ASN A 132 1.90 -25.86 -5.05
CA ASN A 132 1.83 -24.86 -6.13
C ASN A 132 1.81 -25.49 -7.53
N GLU A 133 0.89 -25.03 -8.39
CA GLU A 133 0.72 -25.51 -9.77
C GLU A 133 1.62 -24.70 -10.75
N SER A 134 2.76 -25.26 -11.19
CA SER A 134 3.50 -24.74 -12.35
C SER A 134 3.07 -25.46 -13.64
N GLY A 135 2.06 -24.92 -14.32
CA GLY A 135 1.52 -25.50 -15.55
C GLY A 135 2.39 -25.24 -16.79
N GLU A 136 3.44 -26.05 -17.00
CA GLU A 136 4.23 -26.06 -18.24
C GLU A 136 3.61 -27.00 -19.29
N THR A 137 3.56 -26.58 -20.56
CA THR A 137 2.97 -27.38 -21.67
C THR A 137 4.04 -28.05 -22.52
N ILE A 138 4.17 -29.38 -22.43
CA ILE A 138 5.09 -30.16 -23.29
C ILE A 138 4.35 -30.66 -24.53
N GLN A 139 4.84 -30.35 -25.74
CA GLN A 139 4.28 -30.86 -27.00
C GLN A 139 5.09 -32.06 -27.52
N LEU A 140 4.43 -33.20 -27.74
CA LEU A 140 5.03 -34.36 -28.44
C LEU A 140 4.37 -34.54 -29.81
N SER A 141 5.19 -34.70 -30.86
CA SER A 141 4.73 -35.03 -32.23
C SER A 141 5.31 -36.36 -32.66
N GLY A 142 4.48 -37.41 -32.78
CA GLY A 142 4.92 -38.76 -33.19
C GLY A 142 3.94 -39.44 -34.14
N ARG A 143 4.41 -40.48 -34.85
CA ARG A 143 3.63 -41.32 -35.78
C ARG A 143 3.45 -42.72 -35.15
N SER A 144 2.28 -43.35 -35.31
CA SER A 144 1.93 -44.69 -34.79
C SER A 144 3.10 -45.71 -34.82
N GLY A 145 3.42 -46.32 -33.67
CA GLY A 145 4.49 -47.31 -33.52
C GLY A 145 4.67 -47.85 -32.09
N THR A 146 5.27 -49.04 -31.97
CA THR A 146 5.75 -49.61 -30.70
C THR A 146 7.17 -49.15 -30.45
N TYR A 147 7.43 -48.46 -29.34
CA TYR A 147 8.74 -47.90 -29.02
C TYR A 147 9.43 -48.76 -27.96
N SER A 148 10.58 -49.35 -28.31
CA SER A 148 11.43 -50.05 -27.35
C SER A 148 12.31 -49.05 -26.62
N LEU A 149 12.41 -49.13 -25.30
CA LEU A 149 13.21 -48.22 -24.48
C LEU A 149 14.75 -48.42 -24.65
N SER A 150 15.20 -49.28 -25.57
CA SER A 150 16.63 -49.46 -25.92
C SER A 150 17.10 -48.62 -27.10
N SER A 151 16.19 -47.91 -27.77
CA SER A 151 16.51 -47.00 -28.87
C SER A 151 16.17 -45.58 -28.45
N THR A 152 17.19 -44.71 -28.40
CA THR A 152 17.12 -43.31 -28.02
C THR A 152 15.93 -42.60 -28.67
N LEU A 153 14.94 -42.20 -27.87
CA LEU A 153 13.88 -41.31 -28.33
C LEU A 153 14.40 -39.87 -28.29
N TYR A 154 14.64 -39.28 -29.46
CA TYR A 154 14.96 -37.86 -29.56
C TYR A 154 13.70 -37.02 -29.26
N VAL A 155 13.68 -36.38 -28.09
CA VAL A 155 12.72 -35.31 -27.79
C VAL A 155 13.44 -33.99 -28.03
N ASN A 156 13.08 -33.28 -29.09
CA ASN A 156 13.54 -31.91 -29.28
C ASN A 156 12.75 -31.01 -28.32
N LEU A 157 13.40 -30.57 -27.25
CA LEU A 157 12.89 -29.52 -26.37
C LEU A 157 13.15 -28.16 -27.03
N THR A 158 12.10 -27.41 -27.34
CA THR A 158 12.22 -25.98 -27.64
C THR A 158 11.73 -25.21 -26.41
N VAL A 159 12.67 -24.68 -25.62
CA VAL A 159 12.35 -23.84 -24.46
C VAL A 159 12.21 -22.39 -24.94
N SER A 160 11.05 -21.77 -24.74
CA SER A 160 10.73 -20.44 -25.30
C SER A 160 11.25 -19.25 -24.48
N SER A 161 11.96 -19.50 -23.38
CA SER A 161 12.60 -18.49 -22.54
C SER A 161 13.83 -19.10 -21.89
N SER A 162 14.99 -18.46 -22.08
CA SER A 162 16.29 -18.89 -21.61
C SER A 162 16.33 -19.08 -20.10
N MET A 163 16.40 -20.33 -19.63
CA MET A 163 16.79 -20.69 -18.27
C MET A 163 18.01 -21.61 -18.38
N SER A 164 19.16 -21.15 -17.89
CA SER A 164 20.37 -21.96 -17.71
C SER A 164 20.51 -22.29 -16.23
N ILE A 165 20.38 -23.57 -15.88
CA ILE A 165 20.70 -24.09 -14.55
C ILE A 165 22.12 -24.65 -14.65
N ASN A 166 23.11 -23.89 -14.18
CA ASN A 166 24.47 -24.37 -13.97
C ASN A 166 24.64 -24.62 -12.47
N ILE A 167 24.82 -25.89 -12.07
CA ILE A 167 25.19 -26.26 -10.70
C ILE A 167 26.68 -26.58 -10.74
N ILE A 168 27.51 -25.67 -10.23
CA ILE A 168 28.93 -25.88 -10.00
C ILE A 168 29.11 -25.83 -8.48
N ASP A 169 29.26 -26.99 -7.84
CA ASP A 169 29.70 -27.05 -6.45
C ASP A 169 31.18 -26.69 -6.35
N ALA A 170 31.56 -26.04 -5.25
CA ALA A 170 32.96 -25.93 -4.88
C ALA A 170 33.55 -27.36 -4.72
N PRO A 171 34.73 -27.66 -5.30
CA PRO A 171 35.30 -28.98 -5.19
C PRO A 171 35.59 -29.33 -3.72
N PRO A 172 35.44 -30.60 -3.31
CA PRO A 172 35.85 -31.04 -1.98
C PRO A 172 37.31 -30.69 -1.74
N LEU A 173 37.64 -30.25 -0.51
CA LEU A 173 38.99 -29.92 -0.09
C LEU A 173 40.00 -30.98 -0.57
N PRO A 174 41.19 -30.57 -1.06
CA PRO A 174 42.17 -31.50 -1.58
C PRO A 174 42.47 -32.58 -0.51
N PRO A 175 42.42 -33.88 -0.85
CA PRO A 175 42.74 -34.93 0.09
C PRO A 175 44.16 -34.73 0.65
N PRO A 176 44.42 -35.09 1.92
CA PRO A 176 45.75 -34.96 2.51
C PRO A 176 46.77 -35.65 1.62
N THR A 177 47.82 -34.91 1.31
CA THR A 177 48.84 -35.19 0.30
C THR A 177 49.29 -36.66 0.37
N PRO A 178 49.02 -37.50 -0.64
CA PRO A 178 49.70 -38.78 -0.72
C PRO A 178 51.20 -38.52 -0.94
N THR A 179 52.03 -39.29 -0.23
CA THR A 179 53.50 -39.31 -0.27
C THR A 179 54.06 -38.93 -1.65
N PRO A 180 54.99 -37.95 -1.76
CA PRO A 180 55.34 -37.34 -3.04
C PRO A 180 55.93 -38.37 -4.01
N SER A 181 55.24 -38.57 -5.14
CA SER A 181 55.91 -38.91 -6.38
C SER A 181 56.90 -37.79 -6.73
N PRO A 182 58.05 -38.07 -7.35
CA PRO A 182 58.96 -36.99 -7.76
C PRO A 182 58.22 -36.04 -8.69
N ILE A 183 58.03 -34.79 -8.26
CA ILE A 183 57.53 -33.71 -9.10
C ILE A 183 58.60 -33.49 -10.16
N THR A 184 58.22 -33.58 -11.44
CA THR A 184 59.16 -33.33 -12.53
C THR A 184 59.31 -31.83 -12.71
N THR A 185 60.52 -31.30 -12.50
CA THR A 185 60.81 -29.90 -12.76
C THR A 185 61.18 -29.69 -14.24
N ILE A 186 60.50 -28.77 -14.91
CA ILE A 186 60.75 -28.35 -16.28
C ILE A 186 61.30 -26.91 -16.26
N PRO A 187 62.63 -26.71 -16.38
CA PRO A 187 63.24 -25.39 -16.38
C PRO A 187 63.20 -24.72 -17.77
N GLY A 188 62.93 -23.42 -17.78
CA GLY A 188 63.10 -22.51 -18.93
C GLY A 188 64.40 -21.70 -18.87
N THR A 189 64.48 -20.62 -19.65
CA THR A 189 65.61 -19.69 -19.75
C THR A 189 65.18 -18.23 -19.71
N ASP A 190 66.13 -17.27 -19.74
CA ASP A 190 65.80 -15.83 -19.77
C ASP A 190 65.27 -15.34 -21.14
N GLY A 191 64.78 -16.23 -22.01
CA GLY A 191 64.24 -15.89 -23.32
C GLY A 191 62.87 -16.51 -23.55
N ALA A 192 62.05 -15.88 -24.39
CA ALA A 192 60.68 -16.33 -24.69
C ALA A 192 60.62 -17.77 -25.23
N GLU A 193 59.89 -18.63 -24.54
CA GLU A 193 59.84 -20.07 -24.74
C GLU A 193 58.40 -20.61 -24.83
N ARG A 194 58.31 -21.85 -25.32
CA ARG A 194 57.09 -22.66 -25.24
C ARG A 194 57.42 -23.93 -24.48
N LEU A 195 56.88 -24.06 -23.27
CA LEU A 195 57.07 -25.21 -22.40
C LEU A 195 55.83 -26.10 -22.44
N PHE A 196 56.03 -27.41 -22.46
CA PHE A 196 54.94 -28.39 -22.55
C PHE A 196 55.13 -29.47 -21.49
N GLY A 197 54.07 -29.72 -20.74
CA GLY A 197 53.98 -30.76 -19.71
C GLY A 197 53.43 -32.08 -20.21
N GLY A 198 53.35 -33.01 -19.26
CA GLY A 198 52.89 -34.38 -19.47
C GLY A 198 51.47 -34.59 -18.96
N THR A 199 51.25 -35.74 -18.33
CA THR A 199 49.97 -36.09 -17.68
C THR A 199 50.16 -36.30 -16.16
N SER A 200 51.30 -35.88 -15.60
CA SER A 200 51.63 -36.02 -14.19
C SER A 200 51.76 -34.62 -13.56
N ALA A 201 51.87 -34.53 -12.24
CA ALA A 201 52.15 -33.25 -11.58
C ALA A 201 53.58 -32.77 -11.90
N GLU A 202 53.70 -31.59 -12.49
CA GLU A 202 54.96 -30.97 -12.86
C GLU A 202 55.17 -29.58 -12.23
N MET A 203 56.43 -29.15 -12.15
CA MET A 203 56.81 -27.80 -11.73
C MET A 203 57.54 -27.10 -12.87
N PHE A 204 56.96 -26.05 -13.42
CA PHE A 204 57.58 -25.21 -14.43
C PHE A 204 58.26 -24.01 -13.77
N SER A 205 59.46 -23.67 -14.24
CA SER A 205 60.19 -22.47 -13.85
C SER A 205 60.73 -21.80 -15.10
N ALA A 206 59.98 -20.87 -15.68
CA ALA A 206 60.30 -20.32 -17.00
C ALA A 206 61.39 -19.22 -16.96
N LEU A 207 61.53 -18.52 -15.83
CA LEU A 207 62.57 -17.52 -15.52
C LEU A 207 62.29 -16.14 -16.12
N GLY A 208 62.63 -15.87 -17.37
CA GLY A 208 62.42 -14.53 -17.94
C GLY A 208 62.16 -14.56 -19.43
N GLY A 209 61.51 -13.53 -19.95
CA GLY A 209 60.95 -13.56 -21.31
C GLY A 209 59.44 -13.72 -21.26
N ASP A 210 58.78 -13.64 -22.41
CA ASP A 210 57.32 -13.84 -22.51
C ASP A 210 57.06 -15.31 -22.86
N ASP A 211 56.75 -16.14 -21.86
CA ASP A 211 56.68 -17.59 -22.02
C ASP A 211 55.24 -18.10 -22.24
N THR A 212 55.09 -19.20 -22.97
CA THR A 212 53.82 -19.94 -23.07
C THR A 212 54.00 -21.33 -22.48
N ILE A 213 53.24 -21.65 -21.44
CA ILE A 213 53.42 -22.86 -20.64
C ILE A 213 52.11 -23.67 -20.71
N GLU A 214 52.16 -24.83 -21.36
CA GLU A 214 51.05 -25.78 -21.42
C GLU A 214 51.29 -26.89 -20.39
N GLY A 215 50.56 -26.85 -19.27
CA GLY A 215 50.77 -27.78 -18.14
C GLY A 215 50.47 -29.24 -18.49
N GLY A 216 49.54 -29.47 -19.42
CA GLY A 216 49.08 -30.82 -19.74
C GLY A 216 48.05 -31.30 -18.70
N GLY A 217 48.14 -32.56 -18.26
CA GLY A 217 47.27 -33.09 -17.21
C GLY A 217 48.05 -33.31 -15.92
N GLY A 218 47.38 -33.29 -14.76
CA GLY A 218 48.04 -33.33 -13.46
C GLY A 218 47.71 -32.08 -12.65
N ASN A 219 48.31 -31.96 -11.46
CA ASN A 219 48.25 -30.72 -10.69
C ASN A 219 49.61 -30.05 -10.80
N ASP A 220 49.69 -28.97 -11.57
CA ASP A 220 50.95 -28.34 -11.94
C ASP A 220 51.21 -27.07 -11.14
N THR A 221 52.48 -26.77 -10.89
CA THR A 221 52.92 -25.48 -10.36
C THR A 221 53.69 -24.75 -11.46
N ILE A 222 53.21 -23.57 -11.87
CA ILE A 222 53.84 -22.76 -12.91
C ILE A 222 54.41 -21.49 -12.27
N VAL A 223 55.72 -21.32 -12.42
CA VAL A 223 56.42 -20.06 -12.11
C VAL A 223 56.84 -19.44 -13.44
N GLY A 224 56.13 -18.39 -13.89
CA GLY A 224 56.44 -17.67 -15.13
C GLY A 224 57.76 -16.91 -14.99
N GLY A 225 57.80 -15.98 -14.03
CA GLY A 225 59.00 -15.24 -13.70
C GLY A 225 58.87 -13.79 -14.16
N SER A 226 59.83 -13.27 -14.94
CA SER A 226 59.75 -11.89 -15.44
C SER A 226 59.38 -11.83 -16.92
N GLY A 227 58.27 -11.19 -17.25
CA GLY A 227 57.80 -11.05 -18.62
C GLY A 227 56.29 -11.01 -18.63
N ASN A 228 55.67 -11.26 -19.79
CA ASN A 228 54.24 -11.53 -19.89
C ASN A 228 54.04 -13.01 -20.21
N ASP A 229 53.77 -13.79 -19.19
CA ASP A 229 53.70 -15.24 -19.27
C ASP A 229 52.25 -15.70 -19.45
N THR A 230 52.07 -16.74 -20.28
CA THR A 230 50.76 -17.33 -20.60
C THR A 230 50.71 -18.79 -20.18
N ALA A 231 49.83 -19.13 -19.23
CA ALA A 231 49.50 -20.50 -18.88
C ALA A 231 48.34 -21.03 -19.75
N ILE A 232 48.49 -22.23 -20.28
CA ILE A 232 47.44 -22.98 -20.98
C ILE A 232 47.17 -24.25 -20.16
N LEU A 233 45.95 -24.36 -19.63
CA LEU A 233 45.51 -25.53 -18.88
C LEU A 233 45.19 -26.65 -19.89
N GLY A 234 45.66 -27.88 -19.63
CA GLY A 234 45.64 -28.96 -20.61
C GLY A 234 44.47 -29.96 -20.47
N ARG A 235 44.33 -30.78 -21.52
CA ARG A 235 43.13 -31.44 -22.09
C ARG A 235 42.29 -32.38 -21.22
N THR A 236 42.45 -32.42 -19.90
CA THR A 236 41.71 -33.35 -19.04
C THR A 236 41.26 -32.78 -17.68
N GLY A 237 41.36 -31.47 -17.46
CA GLY A 237 41.05 -30.87 -16.17
C GLY A 237 42.13 -31.16 -15.12
N GLY A 238 42.67 -30.11 -14.53
CA GLY A 238 43.75 -30.15 -13.55
C GLY A 238 43.71 -28.88 -12.72
N SER A 239 44.22 -28.96 -11.49
CA SER A 239 44.43 -27.78 -10.65
C SER A 239 45.82 -27.22 -10.94
N VAL A 240 45.91 -25.93 -11.26
CA VAL A 240 47.20 -25.27 -11.51
C VAL A 240 47.42 -24.15 -10.49
N THR A 241 48.60 -24.17 -9.86
CA THR A 241 49.08 -23.08 -9.00
C THR A 241 49.98 -22.17 -9.83
N LEU A 242 49.68 -20.87 -9.85
CA LEU A 242 50.40 -19.86 -10.65
C LEU A 242 51.20 -18.92 -9.75
N HIS A 243 52.44 -18.65 -10.17
CA HIS A 243 53.29 -17.58 -9.65
C HIS A 243 53.85 -16.74 -10.81
N GLY A 244 53.65 -15.43 -10.79
CA GLY A 244 54.13 -14.50 -11.83
C GLY A 244 53.67 -14.89 -13.24
N VAL A 245 52.37 -15.14 -13.42
CA VAL A 245 51.74 -15.42 -14.71
C VAL A 245 50.62 -14.40 -14.96
N GLU A 246 50.65 -13.74 -16.11
CA GLU A 246 49.74 -12.63 -16.44
C GLU A 246 48.51 -13.09 -17.24
N PHE A 247 48.63 -14.17 -18.01
CA PHE A 247 47.55 -14.66 -18.88
C PHE A 247 47.25 -16.14 -18.64
N VAL A 248 45.97 -16.50 -18.57
CA VAL A 248 45.55 -17.91 -18.50
C VAL A 248 44.49 -18.23 -19.53
N THR A 249 44.61 -19.39 -20.16
CA THR A 249 43.60 -19.98 -21.05
C THR A 249 43.30 -21.39 -20.58
N GLY A 250 42.07 -21.65 -20.17
CA GLY A 250 41.57 -23.00 -19.96
C GLY A 250 41.06 -23.64 -21.25
N ASP A 251 40.81 -24.94 -21.19
CA ASP A 251 40.40 -25.76 -22.32
C ASP A 251 39.05 -26.45 -22.10
N ALA A 252 38.89 -27.70 -22.53
CA ALA A 252 37.65 -28.42 -22.34
C ALA A 252 37.77 -29.29 -21.09
N GLY A 253 37.07 -28.93 -20.02
CA GLY A 253 37.20 -29.63 -18.75
C GLY A 253 36.67 -28.78 -17.61
N TYR A 254 37.05 -29.14 -16.39
CA TYR A 254 36.93 -28.26 -15.25
C TYR A 254 38.32 -27.78 -14.88
N ASP A 255 38.56 -26.49 -15.06
CA ASP A 255 39.84 -25.84 -14.89
C ASP A 255 39.85 -25.00 -13.61
N ALA A 256 40.78 -25.35 -12.70
CA ALA A 256 40.92 -24.70 -11.39
C ALA A 256 42.29 -24.04 -11.26
N VAL A 257 42.31 -22.73 -11.02
CA VAL A 257 43.51 -21.91 -10.88
C VAL A 257 43.65 -21.43 -9.43
N PHE A 258 44.86 -21.52 -8.90
CA PHE A 258 45.22 -21.04 -7.56
C PHE A 258 46.34 -20.02 -7.68
N LEU A 259 46.15 -18.84 -7.11
CA LEU A 259 47.14 -17.78 -7.05
C LEU A 259 47.77 -17.81 -5.65
N GLU A 260 49.09 -17.84 -5.59
CA GLU A 260 49.84 -17.95 -4.32
C GLU A 260 50.90 -16.83 -4.17
N ASP A 261 50.80 -15.77 -4.98
CA ASP A 261 51.62 -14.58 -4.78
C ASP A 261 50.84 -13.53 -3.96
N PRO A 262 51.50 -12.68 -3.15
CA PRO A 262 50.81 -11.68 -2.33
C PRO A 262 50.05 -10.59 -3.14
N SER A 263 50.22 -10.54 -4.45
CA SER A 263 49.53 -9.62 -5.34
C SER A 263 49.57 -10.17 -6.77
N ASN A 264 48.46 -10.69 -7.26
CA ASN A 264 48.35 -11.15 -8.64
C ASN A 264 47.60 -10.16 -9.53
N ALA A 265 48.01 -10.09 -10.80
CA ALA A 265 47.32 -9.35 -11.86
C ALA A 265 47.09 -10.30 -13.04
N LEU A 266 46.00 -11.08 -12.98
CA LEU A 266 45.72 -12.15 -13.94
C LEU A 266 44.65 -11.74 -14.94
N THR A 267 44.89 -11.98 -16.22
CA THR A 267 43.89 -11.91 -17.28
C THR A 267 43.50 -13.32 -17.73
N ILE A 268 42.25 -13.69 -17.53
CA ILE A 268 41.68 -14.94 -18.04
C ILE A 268 41.25 -14.69 -19.48
N LEU A 269 41.83 -15.41 -20.44
CA LEU A 269 41.46 -15.28 -21.85
C LEU A 269 40.19 -16.09 -22.16
N SER A 270 40.07 -17.31 -21.62
CA SER A 270 38.85 -18.15 -21.70
C SER A 270 38.95 -19.38 -20.80
N GLY A 271 37.83 -20.06 -20.55
CA GLY A 271 37.79 -21.48 -20.15
C GLY A 271 38.25 -21.80 -18.73
N VAL A 272 38.27 -20.84 -17.80
CA VAL A 272 38.57 -21.11 -16.38
C VAL A 272 37.27 -21.11 -15.58
N GLU A 273 36.95 -22.22 -14.91
CA GLU A 273 35.72 -22.36 -14.12
C GLU A 273 35.90 -22.03 -12.63
N PHE A 274 37.11 -22.16 -12.09
CA PHE A 274 37.40 -21.86 -10.69
C PHE A 274 38.72 -21.11 -10.52
N LEU A 275 38.70 -20.05 -9.74
CA LEU A 275 39.88 -19.28 -9.39
C LEU A 275 39.88 -18.96 -7.89
N ALA A 276 40.99 -19.26 -7.22
CA ALA A 276 41.21 -18.90 -5.83
C ALA A 276 42.48 -18.06 -5.69
N GLY A 277 42.36 -16.88 -5.08
CA GLY A 277 43.47 -16.08 -4.59
C GLY A 277 43.95 -16.52 -3.20
N ASP A 278 45.00 -15.86 -2.72
CA ASP A 278 45.56 -16.12 -1.40
C ASP A 278 45.05 -15.10 -0.35
N THR A 279 45.94 -14.59 0.51
CA THR A 279 45.60 -13.52 1.48
C THR A 279 46.04 -12.13 1.01
N GLY A 280 46.63 -12.08 -0.19
CA GLY A 280 47.15 -10.94 -0.89
C GLY A 280 46.05 -10.08 -1.49
N VAL A 281 46.44 -9.21 -2.42
CA VAL A 281 45.51 -8.35 -3.16
C VAL A 281 45.54 -8.76 -4.62
N ASP A 282 44.50 -9.46 -5.03
CA ASP A 282 44.41 -10.06 -6.35
C ASP A 282 43.47 -9.27 -7.26
N THR A 283 43.98 -8.97 -8.47
CA THR A 283 43.24 -8.32 -9.55
C THR A 283 43.07 -9.30 -10.70
N VAL A 284 41.83 -9.58 -11.06
CA VAL A 284 41.47 -10.52 -12.12
C VAL A 284 40.68 -9.79 -13.19
N THR A 285 41.09 -9.95 -14.45
CA THR A 285 40.37 -9.46 -15.62
C THR A 285 39.80 -10.64 -16.41
N LEU A 286 38.50 -10.66 -16.66
CA LEU A 286 37.84 -11.67 -17.48
C LEU A 286 37.98 -11.36 -18.97
N GLY A 287 38.07 -12.42 -19.77
CA GLY A 287 38.21 -12.34 -21.21
C GLY A 287 36.87 -12.07 -21.89
N THR A 288 36.89 -11.72 -23.18
CA THR A 288 35.69 -11.30 -23.94
C THR A 288 34.66 -12.41 -24.22
N GLY A 289 34.87 -13.62 -23.70
CA GLY A 289 33.95 -14.75 -23.86
C GLY A 289 32.84 -14.69 -22.82
N ASN A 290 31.71 -15.37 -23.10
CA ASN A 290 30.69 -15.58 -22.06
C ASN A 290 31.19 -16.71 -21.13
N GLY A 291 31.77 -16.35 -19.99
CA GLY A 291 32.34 -17.30 -19.03
C GLY A 291 31.49 -17.41 -17.76
N SER A 292 31.43 -18.60 -17.18
CA SER A 292 30.95 -18.81 -15.81
C SER A 292 32.13 -19.17 -14.93
N ILE A 293 32.35 -18.43 -13.85
CA ILE A 293 33.50 -18.62 -12.96
C ILE A 293 33.09 -18.57 -11.49
N VAL A 294 33.72 -19.43 -10.69
CA VAL A 294 33.65 -19.41 -9.23
C VAL A 294 34.94 -18.79 -8.68
N LEU A 295 34.81 -17.75 -7.85
CA LEU A 295 35.92 -16.99 -7.28
C LEU A 295 36.01 -17.16 -5.77
N ARG A 296 37.24 -17.20 -5.24
CA ARG A 296 37.54 -17.13 -3.80
C ARG A 296 38.74 -16.25 -3.55
N GLY A 297 38.68 -15.37 -2.55
CA GLY A 297 39.82 -14.53 -2.17
C GLY A 297 40.33 -13.63 -3.30
N ILE A 298 39.42 -13.02 -4.07
CA ILE A 298 39.75 -12.08 -5.15
C ILE A 298 39.22 -10.71 -4.78
N GLU A 299 40.09 -9.70 -4.69
CA GLU A 299 39.75 -8.36 -4.21
C GLU A 299 39.28 -7.43 -5.33
N THR A 300 39.75 -7.61 -6.57
CA THR A 300 39.35 -6.78 -7.71
C THR A 300 39.02 -7.64 -8.92
N LEU A 301 37.82 -7.49 -9.44
CA LEU A 301 37.34 -8.17 -10.63
C LEU A 301 36.93 -7.17 -11.71
N VAL A 302 37.52 -7.32 -12.88
CA VAL A 302 37.19 -6.54 -14.07
C VAL A 302 36.62 -7.50 -15.10
N GLY A 303 35.33 -7.40 -15.37
CA GLY A 303 34.68 -8.11 -16.46
C GLY A 303 35.00 -7.50 -17.82
N SER A 304 34.27 -7.93 -18.84
CA SER A 304 34.54 -7.59 -20.23
C SER A 304 33.29 -7.08 -20.95
N THR A 305 33.26 -7.19 -22.28
CA THR A 305 32.03 -6.96 -23.07
C THR A 305 31.22 -8.24 -23.29
N GLY A 306 31.78 -9.40 -22.92
CA GLY A 306 31.07 -10.68 -22.91
C GLY A 306 30.17 -10.76 -21.68
N GLY A 307 29.15 -11.62 -21.70
CA GLY A 307 28.28 -11.82 -20.55
C GLY A 307 28.99 -12.62 -19.46
N ASP A 308 29.35 -11.97 -18.37
CA ASP A 308 30.11 -12.55 -17.27
C ASP A 308 29.17 -13.11 -16.17
N TRP A 309 29.30 -14.40 -15.87
CA TRP A 309 28.54 -15.10 -14.81
C TRP A 309 29.45 -15.50 -13.65
N VAL A 310 29.49 -14.66 -12.62
CA VAL A 310 30.43 -14.79 -11.50
C VAL A 310 29.72 -15.31 -10.27
N THR A 311 30.28 -16.33 -9.63
CA THR A 311 29.86 -16.80 -8.30
C THR A 311 31.02 -16.62 -7.32
N ILE A 312 30.77 -15.95 -6.21
CA ILE A 312 31.67 -15.89 -5.07
C ILE A 312 31.45 -17.19 -4.27
N ALA A 313 32.50 -17.94 -4.00
CA ALA A 313 32.36 -19.15 -3.21
C ALA A 313 32.29 -18.86 -1.70
N ASP A 314 32.01 -19.91 -0.93
CA ASP A 314 31.75 -19.80 0.50
C ASP A 314 32.95 -19.24 1.30
N GLY A 315 32.65 -18.37 2.27
CA GLY A 315 33.62 -17.76 3.18
C GLY A 315 33.39 -16.27 3.45
N GLY A 316 32.50 -15.62 2.70
CA GLY A 316 32.35 -14.16 2.64
C GLY A 316 33.53 -13.51 1.92
N SER A 317 33.25 -12.58 1.01
CA SER A 317 34.28 -11.86 0.25
C SER A 317 34.14 -10.35 0.37
N THR A 318 35.24 -9.62 0.22
CA THR A 318 35.21 -8.17 0.02
C THR A 318 35.87 -7.88 -1.32
N MET A 319 35.09 -7.43 -2.31
CA MET A 319 35.59 -7.25 -3.67
C MET A 319 35.11 -5.97 -4.35
N THR A 320 35.92 -5.43 -5.24
CA THR A 320 35.53 -4.39 -6.21
C THR A 320 35.25 -5.03 -7.56
N VAL A 321 34.09 -4.74 -8.16
CA VAL A 321 33.64 -5.33 -9.43
C VAL A 321 33.33 -4.25 -10.44
N SER A 322 33.82 -4.39 -11.67
CA SER A 322 33.46 -3.52 -12.79
C SER A 322 33.23 -4.33 -14.05
N GLY A 323 32.19 -4.00 -14.83
CA GLY A 323 31.93 -4.65 -16.13
C GLY A 323 31.48 -6.11 -16.06
N VAL A 324 30.82 -6.53 -14.97
CA VAL A 324 30.25 -7.87 -14.81
C VAL A 324 28.72 -7.80 -14.88
N GLU A 325 28.08 -8.73 -15.60
CA GLU A 325 26.62 -8.73 -15.81
C GLU A 325 25.85 -9.55 -14.77
N THR A 326 26.41 -10.63 -14.24
CA THR A 326 25.75 -11.48 -13.23
C THR A 326 26.71 -11.84 -12.11
N LEU A 327 26.33 -11.53 -10.87
CA LEU A 327 27.12 -11.82 -9.67
C LEU A 327 26.27 -12.53 -8.62
N ARG A 328 26.76 -13.66 -8.12
CA ARG A 328 26.11 -14.40 -7.03
C ARG A 328 27.07 -14.52 -5.85
N GLY A 329 26.64 -14.10 -4.68
CA GLY A 329 27.34 -14.36 -3.43
C GLY A 329 27.24 -15.82 -2.97
N GLY A 330 28.12 -16.19 -2.07
CA GLY A 330 28.21 -17.51 -1.45
C GLY A 330 27.69 -17.49 -0.02
N ALA A 331 28.06 -18.50 0.78
CA ALA A 331 27.87 -18.40 2.22
C ALA A 331 28.88 -17.41 2.85
N GLY A 332 28.48 -16.71 3.91
CA GLY A 332 29.30 -15.70 4.58
C GLY A 332 28.79 -14.29 4.30
N VAL A 333 29.54 -13.27 4.71
CA VAL A 333 29.18 -11.87 4.42
C VAL A 333 29.92 -11.41 3.17
N ASP A 334 29.20 -11.18 2.09
CA ASP A 334 29.72 -10.71 0.82
C ASP A 334 29.54 -9.19 0.69
N VAL A 335 30.67 -8.48 0.63
CA VAL A 335 30.79 -7.02 0.50
C VAL A 335 31.31 -6.68 -0.90
N VAL A 336 30.43 -6.12 -1.74
CA VAL A 336 30.73 -5.77 -3.13
C VAL A 336 30.73 -4.25 -3.28
N THR A 337 31.79 -3.72 -3.90
CA THR A 337 31.87 -2.32 -4.34
C THR A 337 31.86 -2.28 -5.87
N LEU A 338 31.01 -1.48 -6.47
CA LEU A 338 30.98 -1.27 -7.92
C LEU A 338 32.08 -0.29 -8.32
N GLY A 339 32.83 -0.64 -9.36
CA GLY A 339 33.85 0.21 -9.97
C GLY A 339 33.37 0.82 -11.29
N GLY A 340 33.97 1.96 -11.69
CA GLY A 340 33.73 2.59 -13.00
C GLY A 340 32.79 3.80 -12.98
N VAL A 341 32.05 4.03 -14.08
CA VAL A 341 31.15 5.18 -14.31
C VAL A 341 29.66 4.78 -14.36
N GLY A 342 29.27 3.73 -13.64
CA GLY A 342 27.93 3.13 -13.61
C GLY A 342 27.90 1.67 -14.07
N SER A 343 27.06 0.86 -13.43
CA SER A 343 26.98 -0.59 -13.63
C SER A 343 25.57 -1.05 -13.97
N THR A 344 25.44 -2.16 -14.71
CA THR A 344 24.15 -2.88 -14.87
C THR A 344 24.38 -4.33 -14.50
N LEU A 345 23.79 -4.79 -13.39
CA LEU A 345 24.16 -6.06 -12.76
C LEU A 345 22.92 -6.81 -12.25
N ILE A 346 22.87 -8.11 -12.53
CA ILE A 346 21.95 -9.05 -11.90
C ILE A 346 22.66 -9.67 -10.70
N MET A 347 22.04 -9.62 -9.53
CA MET A 347 22.63 -10.10 -8.28
C MET A 347 21.78 -11.11 -7.52
N ALA A 348 22.46 -12.01 -6.82
CA ALA A 348 21.87 -12.89 -5.82
C ALA A 348 22.82 -13.04 -4.63
N ALA A 349 22.27 -13.17 -3.41
CA ALA A 349 23.03 -13.52 -2.21
C ALA A 349 24.24 -12.60 -1.86
N VAL A 350 24.18 -11.32 -2.22
CA VAL A 350 25.19 -10.31 -1.80
C VAL A 350 24.64 -9.52 -0.61
N ASP A 351 25.41 -9.42 0.48
CA ASP A 351 24.95 -8.81 1.73
C ASP A 351 25.15 -7.30 1.80
N VAL A 352 26.26 -6.78 1.24
CA VAL A 352 26.58 -5.35 1.27
C VAL A 352 27.00 -4.90 -0.12
N LEU A 353 26.30 -3.90 -0.64
CA LEU A 353 26.59 -3.29 -1.93
C LEU A 353 26.89 -1.80 -1.78
N THR A 354 28.05 -1.39 -2.26
CA THR A 354 28.38 0.03 -2.45
C THR A 354 28.46 0.33 -3.93
N GLY A 355 27.65 1.28 -4.41
CA GLY A 355 27.69 1.73 -5.79
C GLY A 355 28.88 2.64 -6.11
N SER A 356 28.91 3.09 -7.36
CA SER A 356 29.99 3.86 -7.98
C SER A 356 29.53 5.27 -8.32
N ALA A 357 30.42 6.08 -8.92
CA ALA A 357 29.95 7.30 -9.55
C ALA A 357 29.29 6.95 -10.88
N GLY A 358 28.06 7.38 -11.16
CA GLY A 358 27.36 7.03 -12.39
C GLY A 358 25.92 6.64 -12.11
N GLY A 359 25.26 5.96 -13.06
CA GLY A 359 23.96 5.37 -12.80
C GLY A 359 24.12 3.86 -12.64
N ASP A 360 23.96 3.34 -11.43
CA ASP A 360 23.97 1.92 -11.13
C ASP A 360 22.56 1.32 -11.18
N TRP A 361 22.38 0.30 -12.02
CA TRP A 361 21.13 -0.41 -12.30
C TRP A 361 21.23 -1.86 -11.85
N ILE A 362 20.66 -2.16 -10.70
CA ILE A 362 20.78 -3.47 -10.05
C ILE A 362 19.44 -4.19 -10.09
N THR A 363 19.45 -5.46 -10.50
CA THR A 363 18.29 -6.36 -10.41
C THR A 363 18.62 -7.54 -9.52
N LEU A 364 17.81 -7.77 -8.49
CA LEU A 364 17.94 -8.89 -7.57
C LEU A 364 17.24 -10.14 -8.13
N SER A 365 17.70 -11.31 -7.67
CA SER A 365 17.13 -12.59 -8.05
C SER A 365 15.77 -12.87 -7.41
N ASN A 366 15.09 -13.89 -7.92
CA ASN A 366 13.78 -14.36 -7.47
C ASN A 366 13.80 -15.20 -6.17
N LEU A 367 14.93 -15.27 -5.47
CA LEU A 367 15.08 -16.05 -4.21
C LEU A 367 14.82 -15.19 -2.97
N GLY A 368 14.66 -13.88 -3.12
CA GLY A 368 14.68 -12.91 -2.02
C GLY A 368 16.12 -12.59 -1.59
N SER A 369 16.31 -11.37 -1.13
CA SER A 369 17.62 -10.83 -0.74
C SER A 369 17.52 -10.13 0.59
N THR A 370 18.56 -10.19 1.43
CA THR A 370 18.70 -9.30 2.59
C THR A 370 20.01 -8.56 2.45
N MET A 371 19.97 -7.25 2.23
CA MET A 371 21.20 -6.51 1.89
C MET A 371 21.23 -5.08 2.42
N VAL A 372 22.44 -4.53 2.58
CA VAL A 372 22.72 -3.11 2.83
C VAL A 372 23.22 -2.48 1.53
N VAL A 373 22.65 -1.34 1.14
CA VAL A 373 22.96 -0.64 -0.11
C VAL A 373 23.33 0.81 0.14
N SER A 374 24.40 1.30 -0.47
CA SER A 374 24.78 2.71 -0.46
C SER A 374 25.23 3.16 -1.84
N GLY A 375 24.82 4.36 -2.26
CA GLY A 375 25.30 4.96 -3.52
C GLY A 375 24.84 4.24 -4.80
N VAL A 376 23.67 3.60 -4.78
CA VAL A 376 23.07 2.94 -5.95
C VAL A 376 21.81 3.70 -6.37
N GLU A 377 21.69 4.01 -7.66
CA GLU A 377 20.60 4.85 -8.18
C GLU A 377 19.33 4.07 -8.47
N THR A 378 19.42 2.81 -8.93
CA THR A 378 18.25 1.98 -9.28
C THR A 378 18.41 0.55 -8.77
N LEU A 379 17.46 0.11 -7.95
CA LEU A 379 17.42 -1.25 -7.41
C LEU A 379 16.05 -1.89 -7.64
N ARG A 380 16.04 -3.04 -8.30
CA ARG A 380 14.84 -3.80 -8.57
C ARG A 380 14.91 -5.17 -7.89
N GLY A 381 13.91 -5.50 -7.09
CA GLY A 381 13.75 -6.82 -6.50
C GLY A 381 13.30 -7.89 -7.49
N GLY A 382 13.31 -9.13 -7.02
CA GLY A 382 12.76 -10.28 -7.71
C GLY A 382 11.23 -10.22 -7.80
N SER A 383 10.64 -11.02 -8.68
CA SER A 383 9.17 -11.20 -8.73
C SER A 383 8.64 -12.16 -7.66
N THR A 384 9.55 -12.89 -7.01
CA THR A 384 9.27 -13.90 -5.98
C THR A 384 10.38 -13.85 -4.93
N GLY A 385 10.09 -14.32 -3.71
CA GLY A 385 11.01 -14.18 -2.57
C GLY A 385 10.91 -12.79 -1.93
N ALA A 386 11.24 -12.70 -0.65
CA ALA A 386 11.16 -11.44 0.09
C ALA A 386 12.49 -10.68 -0.02
N ASP A 387 12.46 -9.48 -0.61
CA ASP A 387 13.59 -8.57 -0.68
C ASP A 387 13.56 -7.55 0.47
N VAL A 388 14.55 -7.64 1.35
CA VAL A 388 14.78 -6.78 2.52
C VAL A 388 16.03 -5.94 2.30
N VAL A 389 15.84 -4.66 2.03
CA VAL A 389 16.93 -3.72 1.72
C VAL A 389 17.06 -2.68 2.83
N THR A 390 18.29 -2.47 3.30
CA THR A 390 18.64 -1.37 4.20
C THR A 390 19.52 -0.35 3.47
N LEU A 391 19.16 0.92 3.48
CA LEU A 391 19.95 2.00 2.88
C LEU A 391 21.06 2.44 3.85
N GLY A 392 22.24 2.77 3.33
CA GLY A 392 23.41 3.17 4.10
C GLY A 392 23.29 4.56 4.73
N GLY A 393 24.15 4.88 5.71
CA GLY A 393 24.02 6.09 6.56
C GLY A 393 24.38 7.45 5.93
N SER A 394 24.57 7.52 4.60
CA SER A 394 25.07 8.72 3.90
C SER A 394 23.97 9.64 3.38
N GLY A 395 22.69 9.26 3.55
CA GLY A 395 21.55 9.81 2.83
C GLY A 395 21.52 9.32 1.38
N ASN A 396 20.41 8.75 0.96
CA ASN A 396 20.31 8.05 -0.32
C ASN A 396 19.28 8.70 -1.24
N THR A 397 19.49 8.60 -2.55
CA THR A 397 18.46 8.92 -3.56
C THR A 397 18.37 7.75 -4.52
N ILE A 398 17.29 6.97 -4.42
CA ILE A 398 17.20 5.66 -5.09
C ILE A 398 15.82 5.47 -5.72
N ILE A 399 15.81 4.87 -6.91
CA ILE A 399 14.61 4.34 -7.55
C ILE A 399 14.51 2.85 -7.19
N VAL A 400 13.37 2.45 -6.62
CA VAL A 400 13.12 1.05 -6.26
C VAL A 400 11.92 0.46 -7.00
N ALA A 401 11.97 -0.85 -7.22
CA ALA A 401 10.88 -1.62 -7.80
C ALA A 401 10.84 -3.01 -7.18
N ALA A 402 9.66 -3.54 -6.89
CA ALA A 402 9.49 -4.91 -6.37
C ALA A 402 10.35 -5.22 -5.12
N ILE A 403 10.58 -4.24 -4.24
CA ILE A 403 11.23 -4.45 -2.94
C ILE A 403 10.14 -4.60 -1.88
N ASP A 404 10.17 -5.67 -1.08
CA ASP A 404 9.14 -5.94 -0.08
C ASP A 404 9.33 -5.12 1.20
N THR A 405 10.58 -4.98 1.66
CA THR A 405 10.92 -4.23 2.86
C THR A 405 12.11 -3.31 2.60
N LEU A 406 11.93 -2.02 2.87
CA LEU A 406 12.96 -1.00 2.70
C LEU A 406 13.16 -0.24 4.01
N SER A 407 14.38 -0.23 4.52
CA SER A 407 14.72 0.51 5.74
C SER A 407 15.78 1.56 5.44
N GLY A 408 15.53 2.81 5.80
CA GLY A 408 16.53 3.86 5.79
C GLY A 408 17.43 3.81 7.04
N SER A 409 18.44 4.67 7.05
CA SER A 409 19.41 4.78 8.15
C SER A 409 19.55 6.25 8.59
N SER A 410 20.70 6.66 9.09
CA SER A 410 21.00 8.09 9.26
C SER A 410 21.17 8.78 7.90
N GLY A 411 20.87 10.07 7.84
CA GLY A 411 20.93 10.83 6.59
C GLY A 411 19.57 10.88 5.90
N GLY A 412 19.35 11.87 5.03
CA GLY A 412 18.05 12.02 4.37
C GLY A 412 17.91 11.05 3.21
N ASP A 413 16.94 10.14 3.30
CA ASP A 413 16.64 9.13 2.30
C ASP A 413 15.46 9.56 1.40
N TRP A 414 15.71 9.59 0.10
CA TRP A 414 14.77 9.97 -0.97
C TRP A 414 14.51 8.77 -1.86
N VAL A 415 13.37 8.10 -1.65
CA VAL A 415 13.01 6.88 -2.37
C VAL A 415 11.90 7.18 -3.36
N ILE A 416 12.09 6.71 -4.60
CA ILE A 416 11.13 6.84 -5.69
C ILE A 416 10.72 5.44 -6.15
N PHE A 417 9.44 5.14 -6.21
CA PHE A 417 8.97 3.89 -6.79
C PHE A 417 8.90 3.96 -8.31
N SER A 418 9.23 2.85 -8.95
CA SER A 418 9.11 2.70 -10.40
C SER A 418 7.64 2.70 -10.85
N ASN A 419 7.41 2.71 -12.17
CA ASN A 419 6.08 2.78 -12.78
C ASN A 419 5.25 1.48 -12.74
N LEU A 420 5.63 0.49 -11.93
CA LEU A 420 4.97 -0.82 -11.91
C LEU A 420 3.90 -0.94 -10.81
N GLY A 421 3.78 0.07 -9.94
CA GLY A 421 3.06 -0.07 -8.67
C GLY A 421 3.70 -1.13 -7.76
N GLY A 422 3.26 -1.23 -6.52
CA GLY A 422 3.76 -2.25 -5.60
C GLY A 422 3.34 -2.04 -4.16
N ALA A 423 3.41 -3.11 -3.38
CA ALA A 423 3.30 -3.05 -1.93
C ALA A 423 4.70 -3.08 -1.32
N VAL A 424 5.01 -2.17 -0.41
CA VAL A 424 6.30 -2.14 0.30
C VAL A 424 6.12 -1.73 1.75
N THR A 425 6.89 -2.36 2.64
CA THR A 425 7.03 -1.93 4.02
C THR A 425 8.25 -1.02 4.15
N VAL A 426 8.07 0.19 4.67
CA VAL A 426 9.12 1.21 4.78
C VAL A 426 9.34 1.64 6.23
N SER A 427 10.60 1.79 6.64
CA SER A 427 10.93 2.44 7.93
C SER A 427 12.15 3.34 7.80
N GLY A 428 12.22 4.42 8.58
CA GLY A 428 13.41 5.28 8.61
C GLY A 428 13.73 6.03 7.31
N VAL A 429 12.75 6.25 6.43
CA VAL A 429 12.90 7.00 5.17
C VAL A 429 12.17 8.34 5.25
N GLU A 430 12.84 9.43 4.87
CA GLU A 430 12.31 10.80 5.01
C GLU A 430 11.42 11.26 3.85
N THR A 431 11.67 10.79 2.62
CA THR A 431 10.90 11.20 1.44
C THR A 431 10.54 9.99 0.57
N LEU A 432 9.24 9.78 0.38
CA LEU A 432 8.68 8.72 -0.47
C LEU A 432 7.91 9.34 -1.63
N ARG A 433 8.17 8.83 -2.83
CA ARG A 433 7.43 9.21 -4.02
C ARG A 433 7.00 7.99 -4.82
N GLY A 434 5.71 7.84 -5.05
CA GLY A 434 5.17 6.81 -5.93
C GLY A 434 5.43 7.12 -7.41
N GLY A 435 5.31 6.06 -8.21
CA GLY A 435 5.48 6.09 -9.65
C GLY A 435 4.14 6.22 -10.36
N ALA A 436 4.07 5.73 -11.59
CA ALA A 436 2.79 5.32 -12.15
C ALA A 436 2.39 3.94 -11.60
N GLY A 437 1.10 3.68 -11.47
CA GLY A 437 0.59 2.42 -10.91
C GLY A 437 -0.22 2.68 -9.65
N PHE A 438 -0.52 1.62 -8.90
CA PHE A 438 -1.09 1.73 -7.57
C PHE A 438 0.01 1.40 -6.57
N ASP A 439 0.45 2.40 -5.81
CA ASP A 439 1.50 2.31 -4.83
C ASP A 439 0.89 2.19 -3.42
N SER A 440 1.17 1.05 -2.77
CA SER A 440 0.73 0.74 -1.41
C SER A 440 1.94 0.68 -0.48
N VAL A 441 1.93 1.51 0.56
CA VAL A 441 3.04 1.64 1.52
C VAL A 441 2.52 1.30 2.92
N ARG A 442 3.22 0.40 3.59
CA ARG A 442 3.10 0.19 5.03
C ARG A 442 4.29 0.79 5.75
N LEU A 443 4.08 1.67 6.72
CA LEU A 443 5.14 2.16 7.57
C LEU A 443 5.47 1.14 8.67
N GLY A 444 6.74 1.08 9.07
CA GLY A 444 7.21 0.25 10.16
C GLY A 444 6.63 0.70 11.51
N ASP A 445 6.73 -0.16 12.53
CA ASP A 445 6.07 0.04 13.83
C ASP A 445 6.69 1.16 14.70
N GLY A 446 7.83 1.73 14.31
CA GLY A 446 8.39 2.95 14.91
C GLY A 446 7.55 4.19 14.57
N GLY A 447 7.80 5.32 15.23
CA GLY A 447 7.16 6.58 14.82
C GLY A 447 7.86 7.15 13.59
N ASN A 448 7.14 7.33 12.49
CA ASN A 448 7.71 7.79 11.24
C ASN A 448 7.41 9.28 11.00
N THR A 449 8.35 10.01 10.40
CA THR A 449 8.11 11.40 9.96
C THR A 449 8.62 11.52 8.53
N LEU A 450 7.70 11.69 7.58
CA LEU A 450 8.05 11.65 6.16
C LEU A 450 7.22 12.59 5.28
N ILE A 451 7.80 12.93 4.13
CA ILE A 451 7.13 13.60 3.02
C ILE A 451 6.71 12.55 1.99
N VAL A 452 5.45 12.58 1.57
CA VAL A 452 4.87 11.61 0.63
C VAL A 452 4.33 12.32 -0.62
N GLY A 453 4.52 11.71 -1.80
CA GLY A 453 3.83 12.15 -3.01
C GLY A 453 3.51 11.03 -3.98
N GLY A 454 2.30 11.04 -4.56
CA GLY A 454 1.89 10.05 -5.55
C GLY A 454 1.78 8.63 -4.98
N ILE A 455 1.45 8.49 -3.70
CA ILE A 455 1.14 7.19 -3.07
C ILE A 455 -0.37 7.09 -2.89
N GLU A 456 -0.99 6.01 -3.36
CA GLU A 456 -2.44 5.82 -3.33
C GLU A 456 -2.96 5.17 -2.04
N ASP A 457 -2.14 4.37 -1.37
CA ASP A 457 -2.51 3.66 -0.15
C ASP A 457 -1.37 3.71 0.88
N LEU A 458 -1.62 4.33 2.02
CA LEU A 458 -0.63 4.51 3.09
C LEU A 458 -1.20 3.99 4.41
N THR A 459 -0.55 2.96 4.94
CA THR A 459 -0.89 2.38 6.25
C THR A 459 0.26 2.62 7.21
N GLY A 460 0.01 3.28 8.33
CA GLY A 460 0.98 3.48 9.40
C GLY A 460 1.23 2.23 10.26
N GLY A 461 2.16 2.39 11.19
CA GLY A 461 2.57 1.37 12.16
C GLY A 461 1.85 1.52 13.50
N THR A 462 2.48 1.03 14.57
CA THR A 462 2.01 1.28 15.95
C THR A 462 2.59 2.56 16.57
N GLY A 463 3.65 3.10 15.98
CA GLY A 463 4.28 4.34 16.41
C GLY A 463 3.49 5.55 15.93
N ALA A 464 3.81 6.73 16.47
CA ALA A 464 3.17 7.96 16.03
C ALA A 464 3.74 8.40 14.67
N ASP A 465 2.90 8.36 13.64
CA ASP A 465 3.24 8.66 12.28
C ASP A 465 2.81 10.09 11.89
N VAL A 466 3.77 10.86 11.37
CA VAL A 466 3.61 12.24 10.91
C VAL A 466 3.93 12.31 9.42
N VAL A 467 2.89 12.45 8.61
CA VAL A 467 2.97 12.46 7.15
C VAL A 467 2.67 13.85 6.63
N THR A 468 3.55 14.38 5.79
CA THR A 468 3.29 15.61 5.01
C THR A 468 3.15 15.27 3.54
N LEU A 469 2.09 15.72 2.91
CA LEU A 469 1.83 15.53 1.50
C LEU A 469 2.57 16.59 0.67
N SER A 470 3.16 16.14 -0.43
CA SER A 470 3.89 17.00 -1.36
C SER A 470 2.95 17.92 -2.16
N HIS A 471 3.52 18.82 -2.97
CA HIS A 471 2.83 19.94 -3.62
C HIS A 471 1.89 19.60 -4.81
N ILE A 472 1.63 18.33 -5.07
CA ILE A 472 0.68 17.89 -6.12
C ILE A 472 -0.60 17.47 -5.39
N GLY A 473 -1.79 17.63 -5.99
CA GLY A 473 -3.01 17.09 -5.38
C GLY A 473 -2.95 15.57 -5.23
N HIS A 474 -3.40 15.05 -4.10
CA HIS A 474 -3.36 13.60 -3.80
C HIS A 474 -4.76 13.01 -3.74
N SER A 475 -4.90 11.77 -4.19
CA SER A 475 -6.05 10.92 -3.91
C SER A 475 -5.53 9.67 -3.23
N MET A 476 -5.68 9.56 -1.91
CA MET A 476 -5.06 8.49 -1.15
C MET A 476 -6.00 7.88 -0.11
N THR A 477 -5.78 6.61 0.20
CA THR A 477 -6.32 5.95 1.40
C THR A 477 -5.27 6.00 2.50
N VAL A 478 -5.68 6.36 3.72
CA VAL A 478 -4.80 6.45 4.89
C VAL A 478 -5.37 5.62 6.03
N ALA A 479 -4.56 4.76 6.63
CA ALA A 479 -4.92 4.00 7.83
C ALA A 479 -3.80 4.09 8.86
N ALA A 480 -4.15 4.12 10.15
CA ALA A 480 -3.18 4.11 11.26
C ALA A 480 -2.09 5.21 11.17
N VAL A 481 -2.39 6.38 10.61
CA VAL A 481 -1.52 7.56 10.63
C VAL A 481 -2.11 8.60 11.57
N GLU A 482 -1.30 9.09 12.52
CA GLU A 482 -1.77 10.00 13.58
C GLU A 482 -1.81 11.46 13.14
N THR A 483 -0.91 11.90 12.25
CA THR A 483 -0.87 13.27 11.76
C THR A 483 -0.66 13.32 10.26
N LEU A 484 -1.56 14.00 9.54
CA LEU A 484 -1.49 14.21 8.10
C LEU A 484 -1.60 15.71 7.77
N ALA A 485 -0.52 16.27 7.24
CA ALA A 485 -0.52 17.62 6.70
C ALA A 485 -0.64 17.55 5.16
N GLY A 486 -1.63 18.25 4.60
CA GLY A 486 -1.81 18.43 3.18
C GLY A 486 -0.77 19.35 2.55
N GLY A 487 -0.81 19.44 1.23
CA GLY A 487 0.12 20.20 0.41
C GLY A 487 -0.46 21.53 -0.04
N LEU A 488 -0.02 21.99 -1.21
CA LEU A 488 -0.65 23.12 -1.93
C LEU A 488 -1.67 22.64 -2.99
N GLY A 489 -1.78 21.32 -3.15
CA GLY A 489 -2.68 20.68 -4.10
C GLY A 489 -4.11 20.64 -3.58
N ALA A 490 -4.99 19.93 -4.29
CA ALA A 490 -6.27 19.54 -3.73
C ALA A 490 -6.14 18.09 -3.25
N GLU A 491 -6.44 17.86 -1.98
CA GLU A 491 -6.27 16.58 -1.31
C GLU A 491 -7.61 15.86 -1.10
N TRP A 492 -7.68 14.63 -1.59
CA TRP A 492 -8.81 13.71 -1.50
C TRP A 492 -8.39 12.51 -0.65
N ILE A 493 -8.63 12.61 0.65
CA ILE A 493 -8.20 11.62 1.63
C ILE A 493 -9.36 10.73 2.04
N THR A 494 -9.18 9.42 1.92
CA THR A 494 -10.10 8.43 2.47
C THR A 494 -9.42 7.73 3.65
N LEU A 495 -10.07 7.71 4.82
CA LEU A 495 -9.59 6.95 5.96
C LEU A 495 -9.90 5.45 5.77
N GLY A 496 -9.05 4.61 6.36
CA GLY A 496 -9.15 3.15 6.25
C GLY A 496 -10.48 2.59 6.74
N MET A 497 -10.74 1.31 6.48
CA MET A 497 -12.01 0.69 6.91
C MET A 497 -12.13 0.55 8.43
N ALA A 498 -11.00 0.49 9.14
CA ALA A 498 -10.95 0.56 10.60
C ALA A 498 -11.14 2.01 11.06
N GLY A 499 -11.66 2.19 12.28
CA GLY A 499 -11.82 3.54 12.84
C GLY A 499 -10.47 4.20 13.03
N SER A 500 -10.36 5.46 12.62
CA SER A 500 -9.11 6.23 12.65
C SER A 500 -9.13 7.27 13.78
N THR A 501 -7.96 7.60 14.32
CA THR A 501 -7.78 8.78 15.18
C THR A 501 -6.65 9.61 14.58
N ILE A 502 -6.98 10.72 13.95
CA ILE A 502 -6.04 11.46 13.10
C ILE A 502 -6.17 12.98 13.28
N THR A 503 -5.04 13.67 13.27
CA THR A 503 -4.98 15.12 13.12
C THR A 503 -4.70 15.46 11.66
N VAL A 504 -5.56 16.27 11.03
CA VAL A 504 -5.42 16.69 9.63
C VAL A 504 -5.27 18.21 9.52
N ALA A 505 -4.44 18.68 8.62
CA ALA A 505 -4.33 20.11 8.30
C ALA A 505 -4.21 20.30 6.79
N GLY A 506 -4.88 21.29 6.21
CA GLY A 506 -4.78 21.58 4.78
C GLY A 506 -5.29 20.46 3.86
N VAL A 507 -6.33 19.72 4.28
CA VAL A 507 -6.98 18.67 3.48
C VAL A 507 -8.35 19.16 3.03
N GLU A 508 -8.61 19.21 1.72
CA GLU A 508 -9.86 19.75 1.17
C GLU A 508 -11.03 18.78 1.21
N THR A 509 -10.78 17.48 1.00
CA THR A 509 -11.81 16.43 1.03
C THR A 509 -11.37 15.30 1.92
N LEU A 510 -12.16 15.02 2.96
CA LEU A 510 -11.90 13.95 3.91
C LEU A 510 -13.10 13.03 4.03
N ARG A 511 -12.88 11.74 3.80
CA ARG A 511 -13.90 10.70 3.89
C ARG A 511 -13.50 9.63 4.89
N GLY A 512 -14.30 9.41 5.92
CA GLY A 512 -14.12 8.29 6.83
C GLY A 512 -14.55 6.93 6.26
N GLY A 513 -14.22 5.89 7.01
CA GLY A 513 -14.45 4.49 6.71
C GLY A 513 -15.75 3.94 7.29
N ASN A 514 -15.72 2.68 7.70
CA ASN A 514 -16.84 2.00 8.38
C ASN A 514 -16.69 2.02 9.92
N GLY A 515 -15.47 2.16 10.42
CA GLY A 515 -15.21 2.29 11.84
C GLY A 515 -15.51 3.69 12.35
N VAL A 516 -15.37 3.89 13.66
CA VAL A 516 -15.53 5.22 14.28
C VAL A 516 -14.30 6.05 13.97
N ASP A 517 -14.47 7.10 13.19
CA ASP A 517 -13.42 8.02 12.82
C ASP A 517 -13.44 9.27 13.72
N VAL A 518 -12.30 9.54 14.34
CA VAL A 518 -12.04 10.67 15.23
C VAL A 518 -11.02 11.58 14.57
N VAL A 519 -11.48 12.72 14.06
CA VAL A 519 -10.67 13.68 13.31
C VAL A 519 -10.48 14.95 14.14
N THR A 520 -9.23 15.40 14.26
CA THR A 520 -8.89 16.73 14.77
C THR A 520 -8.36 17.58 13.62
N LEU A 521 -8.85 18.81 13.48
CA LEU A 521 -8.35 19.75 12.48
C LEU A 521 -7.18 20.56 13.04
N GLY A 522 -6.18 20.86 12.21
CA GLY A 522 -5.00 21.63 12.59
C GLY A 522 -5.30 23.10 12.87
N GLY A 523 -4.38 23.77 13.59
CA GLY A 523 -4.52 25.15 14.13
C GLY A 523 -4.58 26.32 13.12
N SER A 524 -4.75 26.02 11.84
CA SER A 524 -5.02 27.01 10.79
C SER A 524 -6.51 26.93 10.46
N GLY A 525 -7.14 27.99 9.94
CA GLY A 525 -8.53 27.88 9.49
C GLY A 525 -8.68 26.84 8.39
N ASN A 526 -9.60 25.89 8.56
CA ASN A 526 -9.79 24.75 7.65
C ASN A 526 -11.04 24.94 6.79
N ALA A 527 -11.00 24.45 5.54
CA ALA A 527 -12.18 24.38 4.67
C ALA A 527 -12.28 22.96 4.10
N VAL A 528 -13.20 22.14 4.64
CA VAL A 528 -13.21 20.69 4.41
C VAL A 528 -14.58 20.22 3.92
N LEU A 529 -14.60 19.48 2.81
CA LEU A 529 -15.72 18.63 2.42
C LEU A 529 -15.59 17.28 3.15
N LEU A 530 -16.55 16.97 4.01
CA LEU A 530 -16.49 15.85 4.95
C LEU A 530 -17.54 14.79 4.59
N ALA A 531 -17.17 13.53 4.70
CA ALA A 531 -18.08 12.40 4.59
C ALA A 531 -17.76 11.34 5.65
N ARG A 532 -18.78 10.76 6.29
CA ARG A 532 -18.64 9.57 7.14
C ARG A 532 -17.60 9.70 8.27
N VAL A 533 -17.55 10.84 8.96
CA VAL A 533 -16.70 11.04 10.14
C VAL A 533 -17.60 11.23 11.36
N GLU A 534 -17.37 10.47 12.42
CA GLU A 534 -18.25 10.42 13.59
C GLU A 534 -17.87 11.42 14.68
N VAL A 535 -16.59 11.77 14.82
CA VAL A 535 -16.12 12.75 15.80
C VAL A 535 -15.19 13.75 15.13
N LEU A 536 -15.55 15.04 15.21
CA LEU A 536 -14.77 16.14 14.64
C LEU A 536 -14.39 17.17 15.70
N THR A 537 -13.12 17.44 15.85
CA THR A 537 -12.62 18.52 16.73
C THR A 537 -11.96 19.57 15.87
N GLY A 538 -12.55 20.76 15.79
CA GLY A 538 -11.90 21.94 15.23
C GLY A 538 -10.88 22.53 16.19
N SER A 539 -10.18 23.57 15.76
CA SER A 539 -9.12 24.19 16.57
C SER A 539 -9.05 25.71 16.38
N ALA A 540 -7.88 26.31 16.54
CA ALA A 540 -7.75 27.75 16.30
C ALA A 540 -7.83 28.04 14.80
N GLY A 541 -8.41 29.19 14.43
CA GLY A 541 -8.72 29.50 13.03
C GLY A 541 -10.23 29.38 12.78
N GLY A 542 -10.69 29.78 11.59
CA GLY A 542 -12.10 29.57 11.23
C GLY A 542 -12.25 28.26 10.50
N ASP A 543 -12.99 27.32 11.07
CA ASP A 543 -13.25 26.00 10.50
C ASP A 543 -14.60 26.00 9.75
N TRP A 544 -14.52 25.76 8.44
CA TRP A 544 -15.63 25.72 7.49
C TRP A 544 -15.84 24.30 6.97
N ILE A 545 -16.88 23.64 7.48
CA ILE A 545 -17.17 22.24 7.16
C ILE A 545 -18.41 22.17 6.28
N THR A 546 -18.30 21.45 5.17
CA THR A 546 -19.44 21.08 4.33
C THR A 546 -19.58 19.57 4.37
N LEU A 547 -20.76 19.07 4.72
CA LEU A 547 -21.06 17.64 4.65
C LEU A 547 -21.47 17.27 3.23
N THR A 548 -21.13 16.05 2.82
CA THR A 548 -21.63 15.50 1.54
C THR A 548 -23.14 15.24 1.58
N ASP A 549 -23.72 14.86 0.44
CA ASP A 549 -25.14 14.46 0.33
C ASP A 549 -25.49 13.12 1.01
N LEU A 550 -24.53 12.48 1.67
CA LEU A 550 -24.81 11.35 2.56
C LEU A 550 -25.48 11.85 3.84
N GLY A 551 -26.20 10.99 4.56
CA GLY A 551 -26.64 11.32 5.91
C GLY A 551 -25.51 11.15 6.91
N HIS A 552 -25.31 12.12 7.79
CA HIS A 552 -24.25 12.11 8.81
C HIS A 552 -24.82 11.99 10.21
N THR A 553 -24.08 11.32 11.09
CA THR A 553 -24.32 11.38 12.54
C THR A 553 -22.97 11.65 13.19
N MET A 554 -22.78 12.85 13.73
CA MET A 554 -21.47 13.28 14.22
C MET A 554 -21.53 14.03 15.54
N THR A 555 -20.47 13.90 16.34
CA THR A 555 -20.20 14.78 17.48
C THR A 555 -19.11 15.77 17.07
N MET A 556 -19.31 17.06 17.37
CA MET A 556 -18.36 18.10 17.00
C MET A 556 -18.05 19.09 18.11
N THR A 557 -16.82 19.59 18.17
CA THR A 557 -16.41 20.65 19.10
C THR A 557 -15.52 21.64 18.38
N GLY A 558 -15.67 22.94 18.66
CA GLY A 558 -14.73 23.96 18.19
C GLY A 558 -14.72 24.19 16.68
N VAL A 559 -15.85 23.98 15.99
CA VAL A 559 -16.03 24.29 14.56
C VAL A 559 -16.98 25.49 14.44
N GLU A 560 -16.60 26.49 13.64
CA GLU A 560 -17.32 27.77 13.55
C GLU A 560 -18.43 27.77 12.49
N THR A 561 -18.29 27.01 11.41
CA THR A 561 -19.29 26.97 10.32
C THR A 561 -19.50 25.55 9.83
N LEU A 562 -20.75 25.10 9.83
CA LEU A 562 -21.15 23.80 9.29
C LEU A 562 -22.32 23.96 8.32
N ARG A 563 -22.20 23.31 7.15
CA ARG A 563 -23.28 23.17 6.19
C ARG A 563 -23.53 21.68 5.93
N GLY A 564 -24.75 21.22 6.18
CA GLY A 564 -25.18 19.87 5.82
C GLY A 564 -25.46 19.70 4.32
N GLY A 565 -25.68 18.45 3.93
CA GLY A 565 -26.01 18.03 2.58
C GLY A 565 -27.51 17.81 2.41
N SER A 566 -27.89 17.04 1.39
CA SER A 566 -29.28 16.60 1.19
C SER A 566 -29.66 15.33 1.97
N GLY A 567 -28.67 14.66 2.58
CA GLY A 567 -28.90 13.53 3.47
C GLY A 567 -29.43 13.97 4.83
N MET A 568 -29.92 13.03 5.64
CA MET A 568 -30.31 13.32 7.02
C MET A 568 -29.06 13.54 7.87
N ASP A 569 -28.81 14.78 8.25
CA ASP A 569 -27.66 15.17 9.06
C ASP A 569 -28.06 15.39 10.52
N VAL A 570 -27.37 14.70 11.42
CA VAL A 570 -27.58 14.70 12.87
C VAL A 570 -26.28 15.08 13.57
N VAL A 571 -26.28 16.20 14.27
CA VAL A 571 -25.08 16.76 14.91
C VAL A 571 -25.30 16.88 16.41
N THR A 572 -24.32 16.42 17.19
CA THR A 572 -24.22 16.69 18.62
C THR A 572 -23.05 17.63 18.87
N LEU A 573 -23.28 18.75 19.55
CA LEU A 573 -22.23 19.68 19.94
C LEU A 573 -21.54 19.18 21.22
N GLY A 574 -20.22 19.35 21.31
CA GLY A 574 -19.42 18.89 22.44
C GLY A 574 -19.54 19.79 23.68
N GLY A 575 -19.03 19.29 24.81
CA GLY A 575 -19.26 19.86 26.16
C GLY A 575 -18.55 21.16 26.51
N LEU A 576 -18.04 21.88 25.51
CA LEU A 576 -17.53 23.25 25.64
C LEU A 576 -18.56 24.12 24.93
N GLY A 577 -19.11 25.14 25.58
CA GLY A 577 -20.13 26.00 24.96
C GLY A 577 -19.73 26.45 23.55
N ASN A 578 -20.61 26.23 22.59
CA ASN A 578 -20.30 26.36 21.17
C ASN A 578 -20.80 27.68 20.60
N THR A 579 -20.12 28.22 19.59
CA THR A 579 -20.65 29.34 18.78
C THR A 579 -20.49 28.96 17.31
N ILE A 580 -21.62 28.75 16.63
CA ILE A 580 -21.62 28.14 15.30
C ILE A 580 -22.63 28.77 14.34
N ILE A 581 -22.24 28.87 13.08
CA ILE A 581 -23.14 29.15 11.96
C ILE A 581 -23.52 27.84 11.28
N LEU A 582 -24.82 27.61 11.12
CA LEU A 582 -25.39 26.37 10.55
C LEU A 582 -26.21 26.64 9.29
N ALA A 583 -26.15 25.68 8.36
CA ALA A 583 -27.05 25.62 7.21
C ALA A 583 -27.41 24.16 6.91
N ALA A 584 -28.65 23.92 6.48
CA ALA A 584 -29.10 22.62 5.95
C ALA A 584 -28.80 21.42 6.88
N LEU A 585 -29.17 21.52 8.16
CA LEU A 585 -29.02 20.44 9.12
C LEU A 585 -30.40 20.06 9.70
N GLU A 586 -30.71 18.77 9.79
CA GLU A 586 -32.03 18.28 10.20
C GLU A 586 -32.17 18.05 11.70
N ALA A 587 -31.08 17.70 12.41
CA ALA A 587 -31.11 17.51 13.85
C ALA A 587 -29.84 18.03 14.54
N LEU A 588 -30.05 18.79 15.61
CA LEU A 588 -29.00 19.38 16.44
C LEU A 588 -29.25 19.10 17.91
N THR A 589 -28.25 18.57 18.61
CA THR A 589 -28.27 18.39 20.06
C THR A 589 -27.12 19.17 20.66
N GLY A 590 -27.42 20.18 21.49
CA GLY A 590 -26.44 20.85 22.33
C GLY A 590 -26.02 20.00 23.52
N SER A 591 -25.06 20.48 24.30
CA SER A 591 -24.58 19.75 25.48
C SER A 591 -24.24 20.69 26.63
N ALA A 592 -23.31 20.31 27.51
CA ALA A 592 -22.91 21.19 28.60
C ALA A 592 -22.17 22.41 28.04
N GLY A 593 -22.51 23.60 28.53
CA GLY A 593 -21.96 24.85 28.01
C GLY A 593 -23.09 25.82 27.66
N VAL A 594 -22.75 26.94 27.03
CA VAL A 594 -23.74 27.81 26.40
C VAL A 594 -23.54 27.65 24.90
N ASP A 595 -24.52 27.06 24.24
CA ASP A 595 -24.54 26.82 22.80
C ASP A 595 -25.28 27.98 22.10
N VAL A 596 -24.53 28.70 21.27
CA VAL A 596 -24.99 29.84 20.47
C VAL A 596 -24.97 29.47 19.00
N VAL A 597 -26.15 29.32 18.42
CA VAL A 597 -26.35 28.88 17.05
C VAL A 597 -26.94 30.01 16.23
N THR A 598 -26.33 30.30 15.09
CA THR A 598 -26.89 31.21 14.08
C THR A 598 -27.19 30.40 12.81
N LEU A 599 -28.41 30.48 12.32
CA LEU A 599 -28.80 29.88 11.06
C LEU A 599 -28.39 30.80 9.90
N SER A 600 -28.04 30.19 8.78
CA SER A 600 -27.77 30.93 7.54
C SER A 600 -29.03 31.62 7.01
N ASN A 601 -28.88 32.45 5.97
CA ASN A 601 -30.04 33.03 5.26
C ASN A 601 -30.75 32.02 4.32
N LEU A 602 -30.43 30.73 4.42
CA LEU A 602 -31.17 29.65 3.79
C LEU A 602 -32.16 29.11 4.83
N GLY A 603 -33.44 29.03 4.48
CA GLY A 603 -34.47 28.54 5.41
C GLY A 603 -34.11 27.15 5.95
N ALA A 604 -34.13 27.01 7.27
CA ALA A 604 -33.81 25.79 7.98
C ALA A 604 -35.06 24.95 8.24
N THR A 605 -34.91 23.63 8.28
CA THR A 605 -35.92 22.72 8.84
C THR A 605 -35.21 21.76 9.77
N MET A 606 -35.31 22.00 11.09
CA MET A 606 -34.44 21.37 12.08
C MET A 606 -35.20 20.99 13.35
N THR A 607 -34.81 19.88 13.96
CA THR A 607 -35.10 19.60 15.38
C THR A 607 -33.89 19.94 16.24
N ALA A 608 -34.05 20.83 17.21
CA ALA A 608 -33.02 21.21 18.18
C ALA A 608 -33.36 20.70 19.58
N SER A 609 -32.35 20.41 20.39
CA SER A 609 -32.48 20.09 21.81
C SER A 609 -31.26 20.58 22.58
N GLY A 610 -31.47 21.18 23.76
CA GLY A 610 -30.36 21.62 24.61
C GLY A 610 -29.49 22.73 24.01
N VAL A 611 -30.06 23.58 23.14
CA VAL A 611 -29.38 24.75 22.54
C VAL A 611 -29.88 26.01 23.25
N GLU A 612 -28.99 26.76 23.90
CA GLU A 612 -29.37 27.92 24.72
C GLU A 612 -29.77 29.15 23.90
N SER A 613 -29.13 29.39 22.75
CA SER A 613 -29.43 30.52 21.88
C SER A 613 -29.48 30.08 20.42
N LEU A 614 -30.61 30.35 19.75
CA LEU A 614 -30.80 30.04 18.35
C LEU A 614 -31.33 31.27 17.61
N THR A 615 -30.55 31.77 16.66
CA THR A 615 -30.89 32.96 15.88
C THR A 615 -31.09 32.56 14.41
N GLY A 616 -32.28 32.87 13.87
CA GLY A 616 -32.67 32.64 12.48
C GLY A 616 -32.08 33.62 11.48
N GLY A 617 -32.34 33.37 10.21
CA GLY A 617 -31.84 34.16 9.08
C GLY A 617 -32.83 35.20 8.56
N ALA A 618 -32.75 35.49 7.25
CA ALA A 618 -33.74 36.31 6.53
C ALA A 618 -34.79 35.47 5.79
N ALA A 619 -34.64 34.14 5.79
CA ALA A 619 -35.55 33.20 5.15
C ALA A 619 -36.37 32.48 6.21
N ALA A 620 -37.55 32.00 5.82
CA ALA A 620 -38.44 31.27 6.74
C ALA A 620 -37.78 29.99 7.28
N ASP A 621 -37.65 29.93 8.60
CA ASP A 621 -37.10 28.81 9.36
C ASP A 621 -38.22 27.98 10.01
N SER A 622 -38.10 26.65 10.00
CA SER A 622 -39.04 25.71 10.61
C SER A 622 -38.35 24.87 11.68
N ILE A 623 -38.42 25.31 12.93
CA ILE A 623 -37.66 24.75 14.05
C ILE A 623 -38.57 24.03 15.03
N THR A 624 -38.20 22.80 15.40
CA THR A 624 -38.82 22.07 16.52
C THR A 624 -37.85 21.97 17.67
N VAL A 625 -38.22 22.45 18.84
CA VAL A 625 -37.43 22.36 20.07
C VAL A 625 -37.96 21.22 20.90
N SER A 626 -37.11 20.21 21.10
CA SER A 626 -37.46 18.92 21.69
C SER A 626 -36.95 18.73 23.12
N GLY A 627 -36.36 19.77 23.72
CA GLY A 627 -35.91 19.79 25.11
C GLY A 627 -34.93 20.93 25.39
N GLY A 628 -34.75 21.25 26.67
CA GLY A 628 -33.93 22.37 27.14
C GLY A 628 -34.70 23.70 27.18
N ASN A 629 -34.00 24.78 27.52
CA ASN A 629 -34.52 26.15 27.40
C ASN A 629 -33.90 26.77 26.14
N VAL A 630 -34.70 27.34 25.25
CA VAL A 630 -34.18 28.07 24.08
C VAL A 630 -34.43 29.57 24.21
N ARG A 631 -33.43 30.38 23.83
CA ARG A 631 -33.66 31.77 23.40
C ARG A 631 -33.70 31.78 21.86
N PHE A 632 -34.89 31.86 21.29
CA PHE A 632 -35.08 31.88 19.84
C PHE A 632 -35.33 33.30 19.33
N GLN A 633 -34.59 33.73 18.31
CA GLN A 633 -34.82 34.97 17.57
C GLN A 633 -34.94 34.66 16.08
N GLY A 634 -36.15 34.74 15.50
CA GLY A 634 -36.37 34.39 14.09
C GLY A 634 -35.71 35.35 13.09
N ASN A 635 -35.70 36.65 13.42
CA ASN A 635 -35.36 37.76 12.53
C ASN A 635 -36.36 37.91 11.36
N GLY A 636 -35.91 37.75 10.12
CA GLY A 636 -36.75 37.96 8.94
C GLY A 636 -37.19 36.64 8.35
N GLY A 637 -38.41 36.56 7.84
CA GLY A 637 -38.96 35.29 7.37
C GLY A 637 -40.35 35.08 7.92
N ALA A 638 -41.00 33.98 7.53
CA ALA A 638 -42.24 33.52 8.14
C ALA A 638 -41.91 32.30 9.00
N ASP A 639 -41.31 32.51 10.16
CA ASP A 639 -40.70 31.42 10.90
C ASP A 639 -41.76 30.57 11.61
N THR A 640 -41.54 29.27 11.71
CA THR A 640 -42.39 28.35 12.47
C THR A 640 -41.56 27.71 13.57
N LEU A 641 -41.97 27.92 14.82
CA LEU A 641 -41.34 27.35 16.00
C LEU A 641 -42.33 26.43 16.72
N ALA A 642 -41.94 25.19 16.95
CA ALA A 642 -42.68 24.23 17.76
C ALA A 642 -41.92 23.93 19.05
N LEU A 643 -42.45 24.40 20.18
CA LEU A 643 -41.89 24.16 21.51
C LEU A 643 -42.48 22.90 22.14
N GLN A 644 -41.70 22.23 22.97
CA GLN A 644 -42.16 21.09 23.75
C GLN A 644 -43.02 21.55 24.92
N THR A 645 -44.29 21.14 24.96
CA THR A 645 -45.18 21.52 26.06
C THR A 645 -44.70 20.97 27.40
N GLY A 646 -44.61 21.81 28.43
CA GLY A 646 -44.34 21.44 29.82
C GLY A 646 -42.87 21.21 30.14
N VAL A 647 -41.96 21.62 29.25
CA VAL A 647 -40.52 21.46 29.39
C VAL A 647 -39.85 22.76 29.01
N GLY A 648 -38.94 23.21 29.86
CA GLY A 648 -38.15 24.41 29.62
C GLY A 648 -38.90 25.70 29.97
N ALA A 649 -38.13 26.78 30.06
CA ALA A 649 -38.62 28.15 30.13
C ALA A 649 -38.07 28.90 28.92
N ASP A 650 -38.84 28.90 27.83
CA ASP A 650 -38.38 29.36 26.53
C ASP A 650 -38.56 30.88 26.37
N ARG A 651 -37.68 31.50 25.59
CA ARG A 651 -37.66 32.95 25.32
C ARG A 651 -37.72 33.21 23.83
N ILE A 652 -38.84 33.79 23.37
CA ILE A 652 -39.04 34.15 21.97
C ILE A 652 -38.77 35.63 21.78
N VAL A 653 -37.77 35.97 20.98
CA VAL A 653 -37.20 37.31 20.88
C VAL A 653 -37.65 38.01 19.62
N PHE A 654 -38.14 39.24 19.77
CA PHE A 654 -38.35 40.20 18.68
C PHE A 654 -37.45 41.41 18.93
N ALA A 655 -36.62 41.78 17.96
CA ALA A 655 -35.58 42.80 18.12
C ALA A 655 -35.77 43.99 17.15
N GLY A 656 -36.36 43.76 15.98
CA GLY A 656 -36.56 44.75 14.95
C GLY A 656 -38.02 45.22 14.85
N THR A 657 -38.22 46.49 14.50
CA THR A 657 -39.55 47.00 14.08
C THR A 657 -39.97 46.44 12.72
N GLU A 658 -39.05 45.77 12.03
CA GLU A 658 -39.28 45.10 10.75
C GLU A 658 -39.57 43.60 10.89
N ASP A 659 -39.49 43.04 12.10
CA ASP A 659 -39.76 41.62 12.36
C ASP A 659 -41.19 41.24 11.96
N GLY A 660 -41.37 40.01 11.50
CA GLY A 660 -42.65 39.51 10.99
C GLY A 660 -43.13 40.16 9.68
N GLY A 661 -44.45 40.13 9.44
CA GLY A 661 -45.02 40.47 8.14
C GLY A 661 -44.92 41.96 7.82
N ALA A 662 -44.64 42.34 6.56
CA ALA A 662 -44.62 43.74 6.15
C ALA A 662 -45.97 44.45 6.45
N PRO A 663 -46.00 45.78 6.61
CA PRO A 663 -47.24 46.49 6.97
C PRO A 663 -48.34 46.24 5.94
N SER A 664 -49.58 46.04 6.39
CA SER A 664 -50.74 45.54 5.59
C SER A 664 -50.67 44.11 5.07
N VAL A 665 -49.55 43.40 5.19
CA VAL A 665 -49.39 42.05 4.64
C VAL A 665 -49.77 41.00 5.68
N THR A 666 -50.71 40.12 5.34
CA THR A 666 -51.22 39.07 6.24
C THR A 666 -50.44 37.75 6.11
N ALA A 667 -49.16 37.84 5.78
CA ALA A 667 -48.22 36.74 5.63
C ALA A 667 -46.80 37.25 5.94
N GLY A 668 -45.85 36.35 6.18
CA GLY A 668 -44.50 36.76 6.57
C GLY A 668 -44.31 36.95 8.07
N PHE A 669 -45.26 36.53 8.90
CA PHE A 669 -45.17 36.58 10.37
C PHE A 669 -44.81 35.21 10.95
N ASP A 670 -44.38 35.19 12.20
CA ASP A 670 -43.94 33.95 12.84
C ASP A 670 -45.09 33.17 13.45
N VAL A 671 -44.97 31.85 13.49
CA VAL A 671 -45.95 30.94 14.09
C VAL A 671 -45.25 30.16 15.20
N VAL A 672 -45.70 30.37 16.43
CA VAL A 672 -45.17 29.66 17.59
C VAL A 672 -46.25 28.73 18.14
N THR A 673 -45.91 27.45 18.28
CA THR A 673 -46.79 26.43 18.85
C THR A 673 -46.17 25.85 20.11
N GLY A 674 -47.00 25.41 21.06
CA GLY A 674 -46.53 24.81 22.31
C GLY A 674 -46.16 25.83 23.40
N PHE A 675 -46.27 27.13 23.13
CA PHE A 675 -45.97 28.20 24.09
C PHE A 675 -46.88 28.14 25.33
N GLN A 676 -46.29 28.23 26.51
CA GLN A 676 -46.93 28.17 27.81
C GLN A 676 -46.66 29.44 28.60
N ALA A 677 -47.62 30.38 28.61
CA ALA A 677 -47.46 31.70 29.24
C ALA A 677 -47.06 31.71 30.73
N ALA A 678 -47.22 30.57 31.43
CA ALA A 678 -46.77 30.43 32.81
C ALA A 678 -45.24 30.34 32.93
N ASP A 679 -44.60 29.63 31.99
CA ASP A 679 -43.19 29.25 32.04
C ASP A 679 -42.38 30.00 30.97
N ASP A 680 -42.95 30.17 29.77
CA ASP A 680 -42.32 30.84 28.64
C ASP A 680 -42.49 32.37 28.66
N ARG A 681 -41.63 33.05 27.91
CA ARG A 681 -41.61 34.51 27.76
C ARG A 681 -41.42 34.94 26.32
N ILE A 682 -42.09 36.02 25.96
CA ILE A 682 -41.77 36.82 24.78
C ILE A 682 -40.86 37.95 25.26
N VAL A 683 -39.76 38.15 24.57
CA VAL A 683 -38.74 39.13 24.89
C VAL A 683 -38.70 40.15 23.75
N VAL A 684 -38.84 41.42 24.09
CA VAL A 684 -38.71 42.52 23.15
C VAL A 684 -37.38 43.22 23.42
N THR A 685 -36.54 43.33 22.39
CA THR A 685 -35.18 43.89 22.51
C THR A 685 -34.90 44.87 21.37
N GLY A 686 -33.70 45.43 21.35
CA GLY A 686 -33.19 46.17 20.18
C GLY A 686 -34.04 47.38 19.80
N ALA A 687 -34.24 47.58 18.51
CA ALA A 687 -34.98 48.72 17.97
C ALA A 687 -36.48 48.65 18.33
N LEU A 688 -37.06 47.46 18.42
CA LEU A 688 -38.45 47.29 18.82
C LEU A 688 -38.67 47.67 20.30
N CYS A 689 -37.71 47.35 21.17
CA CYS A 689 -37.76 47.76 22.58
C CYS A 689 -37.73 49.28 22.73
N LEU A 690 -36.82 49.95 22.00
CA LEU A 690 -36.73 51.42 22.00
C LEU A 690 -37.97 52.11 21.45
N ALA A 691 -38.68 51.45 20.53
CA ALA A 691 -39.93 51.97 19.99
C ALA A 691 -41.10 51.70 20.95
N ALA A 692 -41.12 50.53 21.60
CA ALA A 692 -42.23 50.15 22.47
C ALA A 692 -42.19 50.79 23.88
N ASP A 693 -41.02 51.21 24.38
CA ASP A 693 -40.83 51.85 25.70
C ASP A 693 -40.80 53.40 25.55
N ASP A 694 -41.99 53.97 25.37
CA ASP A 694 -42.20 55.40 25.10
C ASP A 694 -41.69 56.30 26.24
N ASP A 695 -41.81 55.86 27.50
CA ASP A 695 -41.36 56.63 28.66
C ASP A 695 -39.92 56.31 29.10
N SER A 696 -39.28 55.33 28.44
CA SER A 696 -37.91 54.89 28.67
C SER A 696 -37.63 54.46 30.11
N ASN A 697 -38.64 53.91 30.80
CA ASN A 697 -38.51 53.45 32.17
C ASN A 697 -37.96 52.00 32.27
N GLY A 698 -37.82 51.30 31.14
CA GLY A 698 -37.34 49.93 31.04
C GLY A 698 -38.41 48.86 31.31
N ALA A 699 -39.70 49.20 31.24
CA ALA A 699 -40.81 48.28 31.44
C ALA A 699 -42.06 48.69 30.65
N LEU A 700 -42.69 47.71 29.99
CA LEU A 700 -43.94 47.94 29.24
C LEU A 700 -45.10 48.37 30.16
N ALA A 701 -45.64 49.56 29.93
CA ALA A 701 -46.87 50.09 30.49
C ALA A 701 -48.10 49.32 29.97
N ALA A 702 -48.28 48.11 30.51
CA ALA A 702 -49.31 47.20 30.03
C ALA A 702 -50.72 47.57 30.52
N ALA A 703 -51.70 47.60 29.60
CA ALA A 703 -53.10 47.86 29.89
C ALA A 703 -54.04 46.85 29.20
N THR A 704 -55.06 46.40 29.94
CA THR A 704 -56.15 45.59 29.37
C THR A 704 -57.28 46.51 28.90
N ARG A 705 -57.64 46.46 27.61
CA ARG A 705 -58.56 47.43 26.98
C ARG A 705 -59.69 46.75 26.19
N THR A 706 -60.85 47.40 26.17
CA THR A 706 -61.96 47.09 25.25
C THR A 706 -61.88 47.98 24.01
N ALA A 707 -62.65 47.63 22.96
CA ALA A 707 -62.74 48.47 21.75
C ALA A 707 -63.08 49.92 22.09
N GLY A 708 -62.40 50.88 21.45
CA GLY A 708 -62.63 52.31 21.65
C GLY A 708 -61.90 52.95 22.84
N THR A 709 -61.13 52.18 23.61
CA THR A 709 -60.53 52.64 24.88
C THR A 709 -59.00 52.62 24.91
N VAL A 710 -58.36 52.21 23.82
CA VAL A 710 -56.90 52.15 23.71
C VAL A 710 -56.30 53.55 23.68
N ASN A 711 -55.23 53.79 24.42
CA ASN A 711 -54.53 55.07 24.53
C ASN A 711 -53.07 54.91 24.11
N LEU A 712 -52.76 55.18 22.84
CA LEU A 712 -51.41 55.05 22.28
C LEU A 712 -50.42 56.12 22.78
N GLN A 713 -50.82 57.07 23.63
CA GLN A 713 -49.87 57.99 24.26
C GLN A 713 -49.25 57.43 25.54
N ASN A 714 -49.85 56.38 26.13
CA ASN A 714 -49.43 55.83 27.41
C ASN A 714 -49.41 54.29 27.44
N ASP A 715 -50.19 53.63 26.58
CA ASP A 715 -50.29 52.18 26.57
C ASP A 715 -49.20 51.63 25.64
N GLU A 716 -48.13 51.11 26.23
CA GLU A 716 -47.02 50.50 25.48
C GLU A 716 -47.32 49.04 25.09
N LEU A 717 -48.11 48.36 25.93
CA LEU A 717 -48.63 47.02 25.67
C LEU A 717 -50.14 46.95 25.93
N VAL A 718 -50.91 46.63 24.90
CA VAL A 718 -52.37 46.52 24.99
C VAL A 718 -52.82 45.07 24.91
N VAL A 719 -53.54 44.60 25.93
CA VAL A 719 -54.23 43.29 25.90
C VAL A 719 -55.70 43.52 25.60
N LEU A 720 -56.17 43.10 24.42
CA LEU A 720 -57.57 43.28 24.02
C LEU A 720 -58.49 42.26 24.66
N THR A 721 -59.57 42.74 25.26
CA THR A 721 -60.66 41.87 25.75
C THR A 721 -61.68 41.54 24.66
N THR A 722 -61.74 42.35 23.60
CA THR A 722 -62.58 42.08 22.44
C THR A 722 -61.89 41.05 21.56
N ALA A 723 -62.54 39.91 21.29
CA ALA A 723 -61.97 38.89 20.43
C ALA A 723 -61.83 39.39 18.98
N ALA A 724 -60.70 39.09 18.35
CA ALA A 724 -60.44 39.36 16.94
C ALA A 724 -60.35 38.03 16.19
N ALA A 725 -61.32 37.72 15.33
CA ALA A 725 -61.35 36.46 14.58
C ALA A 725 -61.73 36.70 13.11
N PRO A 726 -60.92 36.22 12.14
CA PRO A 726 -59.58 35.62 12.30
C PRO A 726 -58.51 36.68 12.61
N LEU A 727 -57.32 36.27 13.04
CA LEU A 727 -56.23 37.17 13.44
C LEU A 727 -55.44 37.76 12.25
N ASP A 728 -55.58 37.15 11.09
CA ASP A 728 -54.82 37.38 9.87
C ASP A 728 -55.72 37.59 8.65
N ASN A 729 -56.93 38.17 8.84
CA ASN A 729 -57.75 38.55 7.70
C ASN A 729 -57.14 39.71 6.91
N GLY A 730 -57.45 39.75 5.61
CA GLY A 730 -57.09 40.87 4.73
C GLY A 730 -57.37 42.23 5.35
N ASP A 731 -56.41 43.15 5.20
CA ASP A 731 -56.39 44.49 5.80
C ASP A 731 -56.50 44.53 7.34
N PHE A 732 -56.27 43.40 8.02
CA PHE A 732 -56.40 43.23 9.47
C PHE A 732 -57.76 43.71 10.02
N ALA A 733 -58.83 43.55 9.24
CA ALA A 733 -60.14 44.13 9.54
C ALA A 733 -60.73 43.67 10.89
N ALA A 734 -60.43 42.46 11.34
CA ALA A 734 -60.93 41.94 12.61
C ALA A 734 -60.21 42.58 13.81
N LEU A 735 -58.88 42.75 13.72
CA LEU A 735 -58.10 43.48 14.71
C LEU A 735 -58.55 44.93 14.80
N ARG A 736 -58.70 45.60 13.66
CA ARG A 736 -59.11 47.02 13.60
C ARG A 736 -60.50 47.23 14.21
N ALA A 737 -61.43 46.30 13.99
CA ALA A 737 -62.73 46.31 14.65
C ALA A 737 -62.62 46.09 16.17
N ALA A 738 -61.71 45.23 16.63
CA ALA A 738 -61.48 44.96 18.04
C ALA A 738 -60.77 46.13 18.78
N LEU A 739 -59.93 46.89 18.06
CA LEU A 739 -59.30 48.12 18.53
C LEU A 739 -60.31 49.27 18.63
N GLY A 740 -61.12 49.48 17.58
CA GLY A 740 -62.00 50.65 17.46
C GLY A 740 -61.22 51.96 17.25
N ALA A 741 -61.87 53.10 17.49
CA ALA A 741 -61.18 54.39 17.50
C ALA A 741 -60.31 54.55 18.77
N MET A 742 -59.12 55.11 18.63
CA MET A 742 -58.22 55.33 19.76
C MET A 742 -58.79 56.42 20.68
N ALA A 743 -58.76 56.17 21.99
CA ALA A 743 -59.21 57.13 22.98
C ALA A 743 -58.28 58.35 23.04
N LYS A 744 -56.99 58.13 22.77
CA LYS A 744 -55.93 59.12 22.65
C LYS A 744 -54.81 58.55 21.79
N THR A 745 -54.26 59.39 20.93
CA THR A 745 -53.17 59.06 20.00
C THR A 745 -52.52 60.37 19.51
N ALA A 746 -51.39 60.26 18.84
CA ALA A 746 -50.70 61.34 18.14
C ALA A 746 -50.06 60.78 16.87
N ILE A 747 -49.57 61.65 15.98
CA ILE A 747 -48.81 61.24 14.81
C ILE A 747 -47.57 60.46 15.26
N GLY A 748 -47.45 59.21 14.81
CA GLY A 748 -46.35 58.30 15.12
C GLY A 748 -46.49 57.55 16.44
N ALA A 749 -47.61 57.68 17.16
CA ALA A 749 -47.85 56.94 18.40
C ALA A 749 -48.03 55.45 18.11
N ASP A 750 -47.42 54.59 18.91
CA ASP A 750 -47.33 53.16 18.67
C ASP A 750 -47.65 52.34 19.93
N ALA A 751 -47.81 51.03 19.75
CA ALA A 751 -48.00 50.08 20.84
C ALA A 751 -47.81 48.64 20.35
N LEU A 752 -47.40 47.75 21.25
CA LEU A 752 -47.58 46.32 21.09
C LEU A 752 -49.03 45.93 21.46
N VAL A 753 -49.66 45.09 20.65
CA VAL A 753 -51.05 44.64 20.89
C VAL A 753 -51.13 43.13 20.91
N LEU A 754 -51.77 42.59 21.95
CA LEU A 754 -52.19 41.20 22.05
C LEU A 754 -53.68 41.07 21.75
N ALA A 755 -54.03 40.33 20.70
CA ALA A 755 -55.42 40.04 20.34
C ALA A 755 -55.65 38.52 20.23
N SER A 756 -56.71 38.03 20.87
CA SER A 756 -57.04 36.60 20.86
C SER A 756 -58.32 36.30 20.08
N ASN A 757 -58.35 35.14 19.41
CA ASN A 757 -59.57 34.56 18.83
C ASN A 757 -60.15 33.41 19.68
N GLY A 758 -59.59 33.17 20.87
CA GLY A 758 -59.94 32.05 21.76
C GLY A 758 -59.20 30.73 21.47
N ILE A 759 -58.43 30.64 20.39
CA ILE A 759 -57.60 29.47 20.03
C ILE A 759 -56.12 29.84 19.98
N SER A 760 -55.80 31.02 19.44
CA SER A 760 -54.47 31.59 19.31
C SER A 760 -54.48 33.05 19.76
N THR A 761 -53.30 33.59 20.01
CA THR A 761 -53.10 35.02 20.28
C THR A 761 -52.12 35.59 19.25
N GLY A 762 -52.50 36.68 18.60
CA GLY A 762 -51.62 37.44 17.70
C GLY A 762 -50.91 38.54 18.49
N LEU A 763 -49.61 38.69 18.23
CA LEU A 763 -48.80 39.81 18.69
C LEU A 763 -48.61 40.78 17.51
N TYR A 764 -49.07 42.01 17.66
CA TYR A 764 -49.00 43.03 16.63
C TYR A 764 -48.16 44.23 17.09
N TRP A 765 -47.51 44.87 16.14
CA TRP A 765 -46.95 46.20 16.26
C TRP A 765 -47.83 47.17 15.47
N ILE A 766 -48.38 48.18 16.14
CA ILE A 766 -49.24 49.19 15.50
C ILE A 766 -48.62 50.57 15.63
N VAL A 767 -48.80 51.41 14.60
CA VAL A 767 -48.32 52.80 14.59
C VAL A 767 -49.37 53.68 13.95
N ASP A 768 -49.97 54.63 14.69
CA ASP A 768 -50.86 55.65 14.11
C ASP A 768 -50.01 56.70 13.37
N GLY A 769 -49.73 56.45 12.10
CA GLY A 769 -48.80 57.24 11.30
C GLY A 769 -49.34 58.62 10.91
N ASN A 770 -50.66 58.84 10.97
CA ASN A 770 -51.29 60.09 10.56
C ASN A 770 -51.98 60.85 11.71
N GLY A 771 -52.07 60.25 12.90
CA GLY A 771 -52.65 60.82 14.11
C GLY A 771 -54.16 61.03 14.05
N ASP A 772 -54.88 60.30 13.18
CA ASP A 772 -56.30 60.53 12.91
C ASP A 772 -57.25 59.85 13.91
N GLY A 773 -56.72 59.07 14.86
CA GLY A 773 -57.53 58.36 15.84
C GLY A 773 -57.96 56.97 15.39
N THR A 774 -57.57 56.51 14.21
CA THR A 774 -57.94 55.21 13.65
C THR A 774 -56.75 54.49 13.04
N ILE A 775 -56.65 53.19 13.29
CA ILE A 775 -55.57 52.38 12.71
C ILE A 775 -55.96 51.88 11.31
N ALA A 776 -55.20 52.28 10.30
CA ALA A 776 -55.27 51.81 8.92
C ALA A 776 -54.58 50.44 8.75
N SER A 777 -54.78 49.76 7.62
CA SER A 777 -54.09 48.49 7.36
C SER A 777 -52.57 48.65 7.24
N GLY A 778 -52.11 49.78 6.67
CA GLY A 778 -50.69 50.17 6.55
C GLY A 778 -49.98 50.45 7.86
N GLU A 779 -50.74 50.50 8.95
CA GLU A 779 -50.31 50.84 10.29
C GLU A 779 -50.29 49.62 11.21
N VAL A 780 -50.60 48.44 10.67
CA VAL A 780 -50.57 47.17 11.39
C VAL A 780 -49.50 46.28 10.80
N ARG A 781 -48.66 45.77 11.69
CA ARG A 781 -47.69 44.70 11.44
C ARG A 781 -47.99 43.55 12.39
N LEU A 782 -48.20 42.35 11.85
CA LEU A 782 -48.35 41.13 12.65
C LEU A 782 -46.95 40.53 12.83
N LEU A 783 -46.48 40.48 14.07
CA LEU A 783 -45.17 39.92 14.41
C LEU A 783 -45.25 38.39 14.47
N ALA A 784 -46.18 37.86 15.27
CA ALA A 784 -46.34 36.42 15.42
C ALA A 784 -47.74 35.98 15.87
N LYS A 785 -48.07 34.71 15.61
CA LYS A 785 -49.24 34.01 16.14
C LYS A 785 -48.80 32.89 17.08
N PHE A 786 -49.27 32.94 18.31
CA PHE A 786 -49.00 31.96 19.34
C PHE A 786 -50.18 31.00 19.52
N PHE A 787 -49.90 29.70 19.46
CA PHE A 787 -50.83 28.61 19.72
C PHE A 787 -50.41 27.90 21.01
N GLY A 788 -51.23 28.03 22.05
CA GLY A 788 -50.94 27.53 23.38
C GLY A 788 -52.04 27.88 24.37
N SER A 789 -52.05 27.20 25.52
CA SER A 789 -53.04 27.42 26.58
C SER A 789 -52.32 27.58 27.93
N PRO A 790 -52.66 28.59 28.74
CA PRO A 790 -53.64 29.67 28.48
C PRO A 790 -53.12 30.69 27.44
N GLY A 791 -54.03 31.53 26.91
CA GLY A 791 -53.67 32.62 25.98
C GLY A 791 -52.73 33.67 26.62
N LEU A 792 -52.07 34.47 25.80
CA LEU A 792 -51.06 35.43 26.27
C LEU A 792 -51.68 36.52 27.15
N VAL A 793 -50.93 36.94 28.16
CA VAL A 793 -51.28 38.02 29.09
C VAL A 793 -50.17 39.07 29.11
N ALA A 794 -50.40 40.20 29.78
CA ALA A 794 -49.39 41.27 29.91
C ALA A 794 -48.04 40.74 30.43
N GLY A 795 -48.07 39.86 31.44
CA GLY A 795 -46.85 39.26 32.02
C GLY A 795 -46.15 38.21 31.13
N SER A 796 -46.68 37.91 29.95
CA SER A 796 -46.02 37.04 28.97
C SER A 796 -44.91 37.76 28.22
N LEU A 797 -44.90 39.10 28.20
CA LEU A 797 -43.89 39.92 27.53
C LEU A 797 -42.96 40.58 28.55
N ALA A 798 -41.70 40.75 28.18
CA ALA A 798 -40.70 41.51 28.94
C ALA A 798 -39.76 42.26 27.99
N LEU A 799 -39.17 43.36 28.47
CA LEU A 799 -38.08 44.06 27.82
C LEU A 799 -36.73 43.51 28.32
N GLU A 800 -35.73 43.44 27.44
CA GLU A 800 -34.34 43.11 27.76
C GLU A 800 -33.31 44.02 27.09
#